data_AF-A0A3N6MGU7-F1
#
_entry.id   AF-A0A3N6MGU7-F1
#
_cell.length_a   1.000
_cell.length_b   1.000
_cell.length_c   1.000
_cell.angle_alpha   90.00
_cell.angle_beta   90.00
_cell.angle_gamma   90.00
#
_symmetry.space_group_name_H-M   'P 1'
#
loop_
_entity.id
_entity.type
_entity.pdbx_description
1 polymer ?
#
loop_
_entity_poly.entity_id
_entity_poly.type
_entity_poly.pdbx_seq_one_letter_code
_entity_poly.pdbx_strand_id
1 'polypeptide(L)'
;MHGVVVRTLAVVFLVCLVAITASGATVVHDERASVGVVAADTDDDNETIRHQNPDEYDGDGGTDATESWLADQLGERLSDSAIALDRGEYERASEYVDEEYYDRLEQYVDVAGETGGEEDGDGATAGQSYEETAEEQSQFANRTEQYYETKSEYETAREEGDRTRARELARELELLAGEISDLNESVSGGYDRLTAETDRDFDPASEATANVSATVEREQAVIREAEFVETELVLEPDGERASFLEPMTGQAEVRTADGEPVAGNGGQLVVRDRPLETTFHGNGSLEFAYRPVLEALSTESVAVEYRPDPGSEYLGSRASIPVSIESTEVRIENLETESSIGYGELVRVEGDFETDAELPVDDVPVTVTLGEHELDELSVENGSFSGTVPVPATVTDGDRTLRVGFPFEERALSSAETERTVTVRETDTEISLEAERTNDSSVLLDGRLETEGGEGIEGQEIEIRTDGLSMQTVGTDEDGNFTGTVSVGDAGADERTIVATYDGSGTNLASTEATVTMDEGAERSVPGSAAAWALSGLVVTAIGLGLARRYRNRDSGGERDTTAREPVRESAPVERSPLEERRSVVESLLESADDRLESGDPDAATRLCYAATRTICESSLETARPGTLTHWEFYRRYRQLDGEVDSLEEITQAYERATYTPRRTSVEDAERALETARRLYRREVAGEGIG
;
A
#
# COMPACT_ATOMS: atom_id res chain seq x y z
N MET A 1 -7.44 -18.01 -64.90
CA MET A 1 -6.56 -18.27 -66.07
C MET A 1 -5.14 -18.55 -65.56
N HIS A 2 -4.25 -19.13 -66.37
CA HIS A 2 -2.92 -19.58 -65.90
C HIS A 2 -1.86 -18.46 -65.81
N GLY A 3 -1.02 -18.53 -64.78
CA GLY A 3 0.23 -17.76 -64.54
C GLY A 3 0.81 -18.21 -63.18
N VAL A 4 1.93 -18.93 -62.98
CA VAL A 4 3.17 -19.22 -63.76
C VAL A 4 4.12 -18.00 -63.78
N VAL A 5 5.33 -17.99 -63.19
CA VAL A 5 6.05 -19.01 -62.36
C VAL A 5 7.27 -18.43 -61.58
N VAL A 6 7.45 -18.83 -60.31
CA VAL A 6 8.68 -19.36 -59.61
C VAL A 6 10.12 -18.76 -59.78
N ARG A 7 10.87 -18.80 -58.65
CA ARG A 7 12.34 -18.63 -58.35
C ARG A 7 12.80 -17.23 -57.88
N THR A 8 13.47 -17.00 -56.72
CA THR A 8 14.60 -17.64 -55.97
C THR A 8 15.98 -17.13 -56.38
N LEU A 9 16.80 -16.57 -55.44
CA LEU A 9 18.18 -17.01 -55.04
C LEU A 9 19.08 -15.90 -54.38
N ALA A 10 19.69 -16.22 -53.23
CA ALA A 10 21.00 -15.81 -52.65
C ALA A 10 21.50 -14.34 -52.49
N VAL A 11 21.73 -14.00 -51.21
CA VAL A 11 22.90 -13.36 -50.53
C VAL A 11 24.13 -12.92 -51.35
N VAL A 12 24.69 -11.74 -50.98
CA VAL A 12 26.12 -11.37 -50.75
C VAL A 12 26.38 -9.93 -51.20
N PHE A 13 26.88 -9.07 -50.31
CA PHE A 13 27.83 -8.02 -50.69
C PHE A 13 28.94 -7.82 -49.63
N LEU A 14 29.76 -6.78 -49.77
CA LEU A 14 31.20 -6.85 -49.48
C LEU A 14 31.84 -5.47 -49.18
N VAL A 15 32.91 -5.48 -48.38
CA VAL A 15 33.70 -4.34 -47.85
C VAL A 15 34.31 -3.44 -48.93
N CYS A 16 34.41 -2.12 -48.67
CA CYS A 16 35.30 -1.18 -49.35
C CYS A 16 36.12 -0.33 -48.37
N LEU A 17 37.34 0.05 -48.78
CA LEU A 17 38.36 0.76 -47.99
C LEU A 17 39.32 1.49 -48.94
N VAL A 18 39.72 2.74 -48.65
CA VAL A 18 40.98 3.43 -49.07
C VAL A 18 41.00 4.90 -48.61
N ALA A 19 42.18 5.41 -48.25
CA ALA A 19 42.46 6.82 -47.91
C ALA A 19 43.59 7.37 -48.80
N ILE A 20 43.84 8.70 -48.85
CA ILE A 20 45.07 9.28 -49.42
C ILE A 20 45.41 10.71 -48.93
N THR A 21 46.70 11.04 -49.00
CA THR A 21 47.54 12.02 -48.28
C THR A 21 47.43 13.54 -48.59
N ALA A 22 47.41 14.34 -47.50
CA ALA A 22 48.32 15.45 -47.09
C ALA A 22 49.17 16.34 -48.06
N SER A 23 49.33 17.62 -47.62
CA SER A 23 50.55 18.51 -47.65
C SER A 23 50.76 19.63 -48.71
N GLY A 24 50.87 20.90 -48.24
CA GLY A 24 52.10 21.73 -48.48
C GLY A 24 52.03 23.23 -48.91
N ALA A 25 52.43 24.16 -48.01
CA ALA A 25 53.23 25.40 -48.21
C ALA A 25 52.67 26.64 -49.01
N THR A 26 53.09 27.92 -48.84
CA THR A 26 53.72 28.78 -47.76
C THR A 26 53.67 30.30 -48.19
N VAL A 27 54.21 31.24 -47.36
CA VAL A 27 54.69 32.66 -47.65
C VAL A 27 53.69 33.82 -47.41
N VAL A 28 54.02 35.04 -46.87
CA VAL A 28 55.03 35.55 -45.88
C VAL A 28 54.76 37.05 -45.51
N HIS A 29 55.33 37.55 -44.39
CA HIS A 29 55.51 38.97 -43.94
C HIS A 29 54.27 39.79 -43.49
N ASP A 30 54.39 40.84 -42.63
CA ASP A 30 55.53 41.73 -42.31
C ASP A 30 55.86 41.89 -40.79
N GLU A 31 56.74 42.83 -40.41
CA GLU A 31 57.43 42.91 -39.11
C GLU A 31 56.96 44.05 -38.17
N ARG A 32 57.11 43.87 -36.84
CA ARG A 32 58.12 44.61 -36.04
C ARG A 32 58.21 44.17 -34.57
N ALA A 33 59.40 44.32 -33.99
CA ALA A 33 59.69 44.03 -32.59
C ALA A 33 60.41 45.18 -31.88
N SER A 34 60.19 45.31 -30.57
CA SER A 34 61.05 46.06 -29.65
C SER A 34 60.98 45.41 -28.26
N VAL A 35 62.14 45.08 -27.68
CA VAL A 35 62.26 44.32 -26.42
C VAL A 35 62.50 45.26 -25.24
N GLY A 36 61.89 44.97 -24.09
CA GLY A 36 62.19 45.58 -22.78
C GLY A 36 61.70 44.66 -21.66
N VAL A 37 62.56 44.34 -20.69
CA VAL A 37 62.32 43.31 -19.66
C VAL A 37 62.19 43.93 -18.27
N VAL A 38 61.19 43.47 -17.51
CA VAL A 38 61.16 43.42 -16.03
C VAL A 38 60.49 42.10 -15.65
N ALA A 39 60.87 41.49 -14.52
CA ALA A 39 60.34 40.19 -14.07
C ALA A 39 60.07 40.16 -12.55
N ALA A 40 58.99 39.46 -12.19
CA ALA A 40 58.61 38.83 -10.91
C ALA A 40 57.35 37.99 -11.29
N ASP A 41 57.34 36.66 -11.15
CA ASP A 41 57.13 35.90 -9.91
C ASP A 41 55.74 36.20 -9.29
N THR A 42 54.86 35.22 -9.04
CA THR A 42 54.97 33.74 -9.05
C THR A 42 53.90 33.05 -9.92
N ASP A 43 54.11 31.75 -10.16
CA ASP A 43 53.11 30.81 -10.69
C ASP A 43 51.94 30.60 -9.71
N ASP A 44 50.78 30.21 -10.25
CA ASP A 44 49.76 29.39 -9.60
C ASP A 44 49.14 28.51 -10.70
N ASP A 45 49.19 27.19 -10.53
CA ASP A 45 48.86 26.22 -11.57
C ASP A 45 47.35 25.96 -11.69
N ASN A 46 46.80 26.04 -12.90
CA ASN A 46 45.45 25.56 -13.21
C ASN A 46 45.46 24.06 -13.55
N GLU A 47 46.02 23.25 -12.64
CA GLU A 47 45.90 21.79 -12.70
C GLU A 47 44.59 21.34 -12.05
N THR A 48 43.61 20.98 -12.87
CA THR A 48 42.40 20.29 -12.37
C THR A 48 42.77 18.90 -11.86
N ILE A 49 42.88 18.78 -10.53
CA ILE A 49 43.12 17.52 -9.83
C ILE A 49 41.98 16.56 -10.17
N ARG A 50 42.30 15.43 -10.83
CA ARG A 50 41.28 14.47 -11.32
C ARG A 50 41.02 13.31 -10.36
N HIS A 51 41.93 13.09 -9.42
CA HIS A 51 41.82 12.08 -8.37
C HIS A 51 42.53 12.62 -7.13
N GLN A 52 41.76 12.84 -6.06
CA GLN A 52 42.29 13.12 -4.73
C GLN A 52 42.20 11.83 -3.89
N ASN A 53 42.90 11.80 -2.76
CA ASN A 53 42.82 10.68 -1.83
C ASN A 53 41.59 10.88 -0.91
N PRO A 54 40.64 9.93 -0.80
CA PRO A 54 39.43 10.14 0.01
C PRO A 54 39.75 10.49 1.47
N ASP A 55 40.74 9.83 2.06
CA ASP A 55 41.21 10.05 3.44
C ASP A 55 41.90 11.42 3.66
N GLU A 56 42.05 12.25 2.62
CA GLU A 56 42.71 13.58 2.65
C GLU A 56 41.87 14.65 1.91
N TYR A 57 40.56 14.42 1.72
CA TYR A 57 39.62 15.38 1.13
C TYR A 57 38.78 16.06 2.21
N ASP A 58 39.38 17.03 2.92
CA ASP A 58 38.69 17.91 3.89
C ASP A 58 37.85 19.00 3.18
N GLY A 59 37.13 18.63 2.12
CA GLY A 59 36.13 19.49 1.48
C GLY A 59 34.76 18.90 1.73
N ASP A 60 33.79 19.72 2.11
CA ASP A 60 32.38 19.34 2.10
C ASP A 60 32.06 18.85 0.67
N GLY A 61 31.84 17.54 0.52
CA GLY A 61 31.43 16.97 -0.75
C GLY A 61 30.05 17.52 -1.05
N GLY A 62 29.86 18.20 -2.19
CA GLY A 62 28.61 18.88 -2.51
C GLY A 62 27.46 17.89 -2.64
N THR A 63 26.78 17.63 -1.53
CA THR A 63 25.61 16.77 -1.44
C THR A 63 24.46 17.40 -2.22
N ASP A 64 24.23 18.71 -2.10
CA ASP A 64 23.28 19.45 -2.96
C ASP A 64 23.60 19.32 -4.46
N ALA A 65 24.87 19.23 -4.85
CA ALA A 65 25.26 19.00 -6.25
C ALA A 65 25.13 17.54 -6.71
N THR A 66 25.01 16.60 -5.76
CA THR A 66 24.80 15.17 -6.00
C THR A 66 23.31 14.86 -6.04
N GLU A 67 22.55 15.41 -5.10
CA GLU A 67 21.09 15.48 -5.07
C GLU A 67 20.56 16.11 -6.37
N SER A 68 21.07 17.29 -6.75
CA SER A 68 20.72 17.95 -8.02
C SER A 68 20.99 17.06 -9.23
N TRP A 69 22.11 16.32 -9.25
CA TRP A 69 22.39 15.40 -10.36
C TRP A 69 21.49 14.15 -10.36
N LEU A 70 21.14 13.60 -9.19
CA LEU A 70 20.30 12.43 -9.06
C LEU A 70 18.86 12.71 -9.51
N ALA A 71 18.25 13.80 -9.01
CA ALA A 71 16.91 14.17 -9.43
C ALA A 71 16.84 14.74 -10.86
N ASP A 72 17.95 15.26 -11.41
CA ASP A 72 18.07 15.49 -12.87
C ASP A 72 17.95 14.16 -13.63
N GLN A 73 18.61 13.10 -13.17
CA GLN A 73 18.49 11.77 -13.79
C GLN A 73 17.10 11.13 -13.61
N LEU A 74 16.41 11.37 -12.49
CA LEU A 74 15.03 10.90 -12.30
C LEU A 74 14.06 11.66 -13.23
N GLY A 75 14.15 13.00 -13.26
CA GLY A 75 13.35 13.85 -14.14
C GLY A 75 13.60 13.59 -15.64
N GLU A 76 14.85 13.38 -16.04
CA GLU A 76 15.19 12.94 -17.41
C GLU A 76 14.52 11.60 -17.74
N ARG A 77 14.52 10.60 -16.84
CA ARG A 77 13.91 9.28 -17.09
C ARG A 77 12.39 9.33 -17.20
N LEU A 78 11.70 10.04 -16.30
CA LEU A 78 10.23 10.23 -16.38
C LEU A 78 9.86 10.96 -17.69
N SER A 79 10.62 11.99 -18.06
CA SER A 79 10.42 12.73 -19.31
C SER A 79 10.63 11.86 -20.55
N ASP A 80 11.75 11.13 -20.64
CA ASP A 80 12.06 10.27 -21.79
C ASP A 80 11.06 9.09 -21.91
N SER A 81 10.52 8.62 -20.78
CA SER A 81 9.41 7.64 -20.74
C SER A 81 8.12 8.20 -21.34
N ALA A 82 7.64 9.37 -20.89
CA ALA A 82 6.43 10.01 -21.41
C ALA A 82 6.57 10.32 -22.91
N ILE A 83 7.76 10.78 -23.30
CA ILE A 83 8.15 11.07 -24.69
C ILE A 83 8.26 9.79 -25.55
N ALA A 84 8.48 8.62 -24.96
CA ALA A 84 8.37 7.32 -25.65
C ALA A 84 6.90 6.88 -25.83
N LEU A 85 6.02 7.15 -24.85
CA LEU A 85 4.58 6.89 -24.98
C LEU A 85 3.93 7.70 -26.11
N ASP A 86 4.25 9.00 -26.25
CA ASP A 86 3.79 9.85 -27.36
C ASP A 86 4.15 9.29 -28.75
N ARG A 87 5.24 8.51 -28.82
CA ARG A 87 5.73 7.88 -30.06
C ARG A 87 5.14 6.49 -30.30
N GLY A 88 4.38 5.94 -29.35
CA GLY A 88 3.88 4.56 -29.38
C GLY A 88 4.96 3.51 -29.07
N GLU A 89 6.02 3.89 -28.34
CA GLU A 89 7.16 3.03 -28.00
C GLU A 89 6.99 2.43 -26.58
N TYR A 90 5.88 1.72 -26.31
CA TYR A 90 5.46 1.30 -24.96
C TYR A 90 6.49 0.45 -24.21
N GLU A 91 7.01 -0.63 -24.83
CA GLU A 91 8.11 -1.45 -24.28
C GLU A 91 9.27 -0.58 -23.79
N ARG A 92 9.59 0.49 -24.54
CA ARG A 92 10.69 1.42 -24.27
C ARG A 92 10.33 2.46 -23.20
N ALA A 93 9.08 2.91 -23.11
CA ALA A 93 8.65 3.77 -22.01
C ALA A 93 8.83 3.08 -20.65
N SER A 94 8.60 1.77 -20.60
CA SER A 94 8.84 0.92 -19.43
C SER A 94 10.34 0.71 -19.14
N GLU A 95 11.22 0.64 -20.16
CA GLU A 95 12.69 0.62 -19.95
C GLU A 95 13.19 1.85 -19.17
N TYR A 96 12.47 2.97 -19.24
CA TYR A 96 12.86 4.20 -18.53
C TYR A 96 12.40 4.24 -17.07
N VAL A 97 11.41 3.44 -16.65
CA VAL A 97 10.93 3.36 -15.25
C VAL A 97 11.08 1.92 -14.75
N ASP A 98 12.33 1.45 -14.73
CA ASP A 98 12.73 0.07 -14.40
C ASP A 98 13.48 -0.03 -13.06
N GLU A 99 14.06 -1.19 -12.76
CA GLU A 99 14.90 -1.41 -11.56
C GLU A 99 15.98 -0.32 -11.39
N GLU A 100 16.53 0.21 -12.49
CA GLU A 100 17.56 1.26 -12.49
C GLU A 100 16.98 2.70 -12.39
N TYR A 101 15.66 2.87 -12.38
CA TYR A 101 15.01 4.08 -11.87
C TYR A 101 14.96 4.04 -10.34
N TYR A 102 14.41 2.97 -9.76
CA TYR A 102 14.24 2.84 -8.30
C TYR A 102 15.58 2.77 -7.54
N ASP A 103 16.60 2.06 -8.06
CA ASP A 103 17.96 2.11 -7.50
C ASP A 103 18.56 3.52 -7.47
N ARG A 104 18.13 4.44 -8.35
CA ARG A 104 18.55 5.86 -8.36
C ARG A 104 17.67 6.74 -7.46
N LEU A 105 16.39 6.38 -7.28
CA LEU A 105 15.48 7.05 -6.36
C LEU A 105 15.91 6.84 -4.91
N GLU A 106 16.32 5.63 -4.55
CA GLU A 106 16.94 5.35 -3.25
C GLU A 106 18.20 6.21 -3.03
N GLN A 107 19.11 6.28 -4.01
CA GLN A 107 20.28 7.15 -3.93
C GLN A 107 19.89 8.64 -3.79
N TYR A 108 18.77 9.07 -4.37
CA TYR A 108 18.25 10.43 -4.19
C TYR A 108 17.74 10.64 -2.76
N VAL A 109 16.95 9.71 -2.21
CA VAL A 109 16.43 9.78 -0.83
C VAL A 109 17.57 9.74 0.19
N ASP A 110 18.56 8.85 0.02
CA ASP A 110 19.77 8.77 0.85
C ASP A 110 20.51 10.12 0.91
N VAL A 111 20.71 10.77 -0.24
CA VAL A 111 21.47 12.03 -0.33
C VAL A 111 20.64 13.24 0.09
N ALA A 112 19.34 13.28 -0.22
CA ALA A 112 18.43 14.34 0.21
C ALA A 112 18.24 14.35 1.75
N GLY A 113 18.31 13.16 2.38
CA GLY A 113 18.40 13.01 3.83
C GLY A 113 19.72 13.51 4.45
N GLU A 114 20.77 13.74 3.66
CA GLU A 114 22.04 14.35 4.08
C GLU A 114 22.15 15.86 3.74
N THR A 115 21.28 16.41 2.89
CA THR A 115 21.25 17.86 2.55
C THR A 115 20.24 18.66 3.35
N GLY A 116 19.12 18.06 3.75
CA GLY A 116 18.06 18.71 4.52
C GLY A 116 18.55 19.20 5.88
N GLY A 117 18.70 20.52 6.03
CA GLY A 117 18.94 21.15 7.33
C GLY A 117 17.65 21.27 8.17
N GLU A 118 17.78 21.37 9.49
CA GLU A 118 16.72 21.31 10.54
C GLU A 118 15.53 22.32 10.42
N GLU A 119 15.38 23.05 9.31
CA GLU A 119 14.30 24.02 9.05
C GLU A 119 13.61 23.87 7.66
N ASP A 120 14.17 23.14 6.68
CA ASP A 120 13.64 23.02 5.30
C ASP A 120 13.37 21.54 4.92
N GLY A 121 12.12 21.09 5.03
CA GLY A 121 11.74 19.66 5.00
C GLY A 121 11.44 19.01 3.64
N ASP A 122 11.75 19.68 2.53
CA ASP A 122 11.19 19.37 1.20
C ASP A 122 11.81 18.12 0.51
N GLY A 123 13.00 17.68 0.92
CA GLY A 123 13.73 16.58 0.27
C GLY A 123 13.07 15.20 0.46
N ALA A 124 12.49 14.94 1.64
CA ALA A 124 11.79 13.68 1.90
C ALA A 124 10.46 13.59 1.12
N THR A 125 9.75 14.70 0.97
CA THR A 125 8.52 14.78 0.14
C THR A 125 8.82 14.61 -1.34
N ALA A 126 9.90 15.22 -1.85
CA ALA A 126 10.32 15.06 -3.25
C ALA A 126 10.61 13.58 -3.60
N GLY A 127 11.23 12.83 -2.68
CA GLY A 127 11.45 11.39 -2.84
C GLY A 127 10.14 10.61 -3.02
N GLN A 128 9.16 10.84 -2.14
CA GLN A 128 7.83 10.21 -2.25
C GLN A 128 7.09 10.62 -3.53
N SER A 129 7.18 11.89 -3.94
CA SER A 129 6.62 12.38 -5.20
C SER A 129 7.25 11.73 -6.44
N TYR A 130 8.55 11.39 -6.39
CA TYR A 130 9.22 10.63 -7.45
C TYR A 130 8.86 9.14 -7.46
N GLU A 131 8.42 8.57 -6.33
CA GLU A 131 7.88 7.20 -6.24
C GLU A 131 6.46 7.17 -6.83
N GLU A 132 5.54 7.98 -6.31
CA GLU A 132 4.12 8.03 -6.74
C GLU A 132 4.00 8.35 -8.24
N THR A 133 4.69 9.39 -8.73
CA THR A 133 4.64 9.76 -10.17
C THR A 133 5.17 8.64 -11.06
N ALA A 134 6.16 7.87 -10.61
CA ALA A 134 6.73 6.75 -11.36
C ALA A 134 5.80 5.53 -11.41
N GLU A 135 5.13 5.20 -10.30
CA GLU A 135 4.11 4.15 -10.25
C GLU A 135 2.91 4.49 -11.15
N GLU A 136 2.39 5.72 -11.05
CA GLU A 136 1.27 6.19 -11.87
C GLU A 136 1.62 6.24 -13.36
N GLN A 137 2.82 6.73 -13.70
CA GLN A 137 3.30 6.77 -15.09
C GLN A 137 3.50 5.36 -15.66
N SER A 138 3.96 4.40 -14.85
CA SER A 138 4.08 2.99 -15.25
C SER A 138 2.71 2.34 -15.49
N GLN A 139 1.71 2.69 -14.69
CA GLN A 139 0.33 2.27 -14.91
C GLN A 139 -0.26 2.90 -16.18
N PHE A 140 -0.06 4.20 -16.39
CA PHE A 140 -0.49 4.93 -17.59
C PHE A 140 0.12 4.34 -18.87
N ALA A 141 1.42 4.00 -18.83
CA ALA A 141 2.11 3.29 -19.90
C ALA A 141 1.43 1.94 -20.23
N ASN A 142 1.19 1.11 -19.22
CA ASN A 142 0.63 -0.22 -19.42
C ASN A 142 -0.85 -0.21 -19.84
N ARG A 143 -1.68 0.70 -19.31
CA ARG A 143 -3.08 0.85 -19.79
C ARG A 143 -3.12 1.35 -21.23
N THR A 144 -2.22 2.27 -21.61
CA THR A 144 -2.06 2.71 -23.01
C THR A 144 -1.70 1.54 -23.93
N GLU A 145 -0.76 0.68 -23.54
CA GLU A 145 -0.39 -0.53 -24.29
C GLU A 145 -1.60 -1.47 -24.46
N GLN A 146 -2.31 -1.80 -23.38
CA GLN A 146 -3.52 -2.63 -23.39
C GLN A 146 -4.62 -2.07 -24.31
N TYR A 147 -4.81 -0.75 -24.34
CA TYR A 147 -5.76 -0.10 -25.26
C TYR A 147 -5.42 -0.37 -26.73
N TYR A 148 -4.15 -0.26 -27.13
CA TYR A 148 -3.76 -0.53 -28.52
C TYR A 148 -3.75 -2.02 -28.88
N GLU A 149 -3.48 -2.94 -27.94
CA GLU A 149 -3.67 -4.38 -28.16
C GLU A 149 -5.15 -4.73 -28.36
N THR A 150 -6.01 -4.29 -27.44
CA THR A 150 -7.47 -4.48 -27.49
C THR A 150 -8.08 -3.87 -28.76
N LYS A 151 -7.54 -2.72 -29.21
CA LYS A 151 -7.94 -2.07 -30.47
C LYS A 151 -7.57 -2.92 -31.70
N SER A 152 -6.43 -3.59 -31.68
CA SER A 152 -6.01 -4.53 -32.72
C SER A 152 -6.94 -5.76 -32.81
N GLU A 153 -7.38 -6.29 -31.67
CA GLU A 153 -8.44 -7.31 -31.65
C GLU A 153 -9.76 -6.77 -32.21
N TYR A 154 -10.15 -5.54 -31.85
CA TYR A 154 -11.39 -4.91 -32.30
C TYR A 154 -11.42 -4.71 -33.82
N GLU A 155 -10.33 -4.18 -34.40
CA GLU A 155 -10.19 -4.02 -35.84
C GLU A 155 -10.25 -5.39 -36.55
N THR A 156 -9.60 -6.42 -35.97
CA THR A 156 -9.67 -7.80 -36.47
C THR A 156 -11.10 -8.36 -36.44
N ALA A 157 -11.82 -8.22 -35.33
CA ALA A 157 -13.20 -8.67 -35.19
C ALA A 157 -14.14 -7.97 -36.21
N ARG A 158 -13.90 -6.68 -36.51
CA ARG A 158 -14.62 -5.95 -37.57
C ARG A 158 -14.29 -6.45 -38.98
N GLU A 159 -13.02 -6.80 -39.28
CA GLU A 159 -12.65 -7.37 -40.58
C GLU A 159 -13.26 -8.76 -40.79
N GLU A 160 -13.30 -9.61 -39.77
CA GLU A 160 -13.97 -10.92 -39.82
C GLU A 160 -15.51 -10.80 -39.83
N GLY A 161 -16.03 -9.69 -39.31
CA GLY A 161 -17.46 -9.36 -39.27
C GLY A 161 -18.19 -9.83 -38.01
N ASP A 162 -17.46 -10.21 -36.95
CA ASP A 162 -18.04 -10.52 -35.65
C ASP A 162 -18.38 -9.24 -34.89
N ARG A 163 -19.61 -8.76 -35.12
CA ARG A 163 -20.15 -7.57 -34.47
C ARG A 163 -20.34 -7.73 -32.97
N THR A 164 -20.45 -8.95 -32.44
CA THR A 164 -20.65 -9.14 -31.01
C THR A 164 -19.32 -8.94 -30.30
N ARG A 165 -18.26 -9.65 -30.71
CA ARG A 165 -16.91 -9.47 -30.14
C ARG A 165 -16.37 -8.05 -30.38
N ALA A 166 -16.65 -7.44 -31.54
CA ALA A 166 -16.27 -6.05 -31.79
C ALA A 166 -16.95 -5.05 -30.82
N ARG A 167 -18.19 -5.30 -30.39
CA ARG A 167 -18.91 -4.44 -29.42
C ARG A 167 -18.51 -4.68 -27.98
N GLU A 168 -18.15 -5.92 -27.64
CA GLU A 168 -17.53 -6.26 -26.36
C GLU A 168 -16.19 -5.53 -26.22
N LEU A 169 -15.31 -5.67 -27.21
CA LEU A 169 -14.02 -4.97 -27.28
C LEU A 169 -14.19 -3.43 -27.31
N ALA A 170 -15.16 -2.90 -28.04
CA ALA A 170 -15.41 -1.45 -28.06
C ALA A 170 -15.90 -0.88 -26.71
N ARG A 171 -16.44 -1.72 -25.80
CA ARG A 171 -16.71 -1.37 -24.39
C ARG A 171 -15.47 -1.54 -23.51
N GLU A 172 -14.64 -2.54 -23.78
CA GLU A 172 -13.34 -2.75 -23.12
C GLU A 172 -12.42 -1.54 -23.37
N LEU A 173 -12.40 -1.01 -24.60
CA LEU A 173 -11.73 0.23 -24.99
C LEU A 173 -12.35 1.49 -24.39
N GLU A 174 -13.65 1.50 -24.11
CA GLU A 174 -14.32 2.62 -23.41
C GLU A 174 -13.85 2.73 -21.96
N LEU A 175 -13.68 1.59 -21.29
CA LEU A 175 -13.15 1.52 -19.92
C LEU A 175 -11.66 1.91 -19.89
N LEU A 176 -10.84 1.31 -20.74
CA LEU A 176 -9.40 1.62 -20.85
C LEU A 176 -9.16 3.10 -21.18
N ALA A 177 -9.97 3.71 -22.06
CA ALA A 177 -9.88 5.14 -22.36
C ALA A 177 -10.22 6.03 -21.16
N GLY A 178 -11.14 5.60 -20.29
CA GLY A 178 -11.42 6.27 -19.01
C GLY A 178 -10.23 6.18 -18.05
N GLU A 179 -9.73 4.96 -17.80
CA GLU A 179 -8.56 4.73 -16.93
C GLU A 179 -7.33 5.53 -17.39
N ILE A 180 -7.07 5.62 -18.69
CA ILE A 180 -5.99 6.42 -19.29
C ILE A 180 -6.21 7.92 -19.06
N SER A 181 -7.45 8.40 -19.09
CA SER A 181 -7.77 9.80 -18.79
C SER A 181 -7.52 10.12 -17.31
N ASP A 182 -8.05 9.28 -16.41
CA ASP A 182 -7.92 9.46 -14.96
C ASP A 182 -6.44 9.40 -14.53
N LEU A 183 -5.68 8.40 -15.02
CA LEU A 183 -4.24 8.29 -14.77
C LEU A 183 -3.44 9.49 -15.33
N ASN A 184 -3.86 10.10 -16.45
CA ASN A 184 -3.22 11.31 -16.95
C ASN A 184 -3.46 12.53 -16.03
N GLU A 185 -4.64 12.63 -15.40
CA GLU A 185 -4.88 13.71 -14.41
C GLU A 185 -3.97 13.53 -13.18
N SER A 186 -3.79 12.29 -12.68
CA SER A 186 -2.88 12.03 -11.57
C SER A 186 -1.41 12.28 -11.93
N VAL A 187 -0.90 11.71 -13.02
CA VAL A 187 0.50 11.89 -13.47
C VAL A 187 0.83 13.36 -13.71
N SER A 188 -0.11 14.14 -14.28
CA SER A 188 0.06 15.59 -14.43
C SER A 188 0.13 16.30 -13.07
N GLY A 189 -0.61 15.85 -12.06
CA GLY A 189 -0.52 16.35 -10.70
C GLY A 189 0.79 15.97 -10.00
N GLY A 190 1.34 14.80 -10.29
CA GLY A 190 2.68 14.37 -9.87
C GLY A 190 3.78 15.26 -10.46
N TYR A 191 3.72 15.53 -11.78
CA TYR A 191 4.63 16.46 -12.45
C TYR A 191 4.52 17.90 -11.94
N ASP A 192 3.31 18.44 -11.72
CA ASP A 192 3.11 19.76 -11.11
C ASP A 192 3.76 19.84 -9.71
N ARG A 193 3.69 18.75 -8.93
CA ARG A 193 4.28 18.67 -7.59
C ARG A 193 5.79 18.57 -7.62
N LEU A 194 6.36 17.69 -8.44
CA LEU A 194 7.81 17.57 -8.66
C LEU A 194 8.43 18.84 -9.25
N THR A 195 7.67 19.60 -10.04
CA THR A 195 8.06 20.95 -10.50
C THR A 195 8.19 21.92 -9.33
N ALA A 196 7.23 21.90 -8.40
CA ALA A 196 7.20 22.80 -7.24
C ALA A 196 8.21 22.43 -6.14
N GLU A 197 8.42 21.13 -5.90
CA GLU A 197 9.31 20.60 -4.86
C GLU A 197 10.79 20.61 -5.30
N THR A 198 11.07 20.57 -6.61
CA THR A 198 12.44 20.32 -7.11
C THR A 198 12.97 21.32 -8.15
N ASP A 199 12.21 22.39 -8.45
CA ASP A 199 12.55 23.46 -9.42
C ASP A 199 12.81 22.96 -10.87
N ARG A 200 12.34 21.75 -11.22
CA ARG A 200 12.55 21.10 -12.53
C ARG A 200 11.39 21.30 -13.50
N ASP A 201 11.72 21.31 -14.79
CA ASP A 201 10.79 21.50 -15.89
C ASP A 201 10.21 20.17 -16.37
N PHE A 202 8.97 19.87 -15.96
CA PHE A 202 8.20 18.71 -16.42
C PHE A 202 7.16 19.06 -17.50
N ASP A 203 7.05 20.31 -17.97
CA ASP A 203 6.12 20.70 -19.05
C ASP A 203 6.20 19.75 -20.29
N PRO A 204 7.39 19.29 -20.74
CA PRO A 204 7.49 18.38 -21.88
C PRO A 204 6.94 16.97 -21.62
N ALA A 205 6.96 16.52 -20.37
CA ALA A 205 6.42 15.22 -19.97
C ALA A 205 4.88 15.30 -19.88
N SER A 206 4.36 16.36 -19.27
CA SER A 206 2.93 16.68 -19.21
C SER A 206 2.30 16.88 -20.60
N GLU A 207 2.98 17.56 -21.53
CA GLU A 207 2.49 17.71 -22.92
C GLU A 207 2.43 16.35 -23.64
N ALA A 208 3.38 15.45 -23.36
CA ALA A 208 3.44 14.11 -23.96
C ALA A 208 2.32 13.18 -23.44
N THR A 209 2.12 13.06 -22.12
CA THR A 209 1.02 12.23 -21.57
C THR A 209 -0.34 12.77 -21.99
N ALA A 210 -0.53 14.10 -21.96
CA ALA A 210 -1.77 14.73 -22.39
C ALA A 210 -2.06 14.49 -23.89
N ASN A 211 -1.04 14.46 -24.76
CA ASN A 211 -1.24 14.13 -26.18
C ASN A 211 -1.55 12.64 -26.42
N VAL A 212 -1.02 11.73 -25.59
CA VAL A 212 -1.40 10.30 -25.59
C VAL A 212 -2.87 10.15 -25.19
N SER A 213 -3.27 10.69 -24.03
CA SER A 213 -4.65 10.62 -23.54
C SER A 213 -5.63 11.24 -24.53
N ALA A 214 -5.39 12.48 -24.98
CA ALA A 214 -6.21 13.15 -25.99
C ALA A 214 -6.20 12.43 -27.35
N THR A 215 -5.25 11.53 -27.63
CA THR A 215 -5.27 10.66 -28.81
C THR A 215 -6.19 9.45 -28.60
N VAL A 216 -6.07 8.78 -27.45
CA VAL A 216 -6.97 7.69 -27.04
C VAL A 216 -8.43 8.17 -27.04
N GLU A 217 -8.75 9.31 -26.42
CA GLU A 217 -10.09 9.92 -26.45
C GLU A 217 -10.62 10.11 -27.88
N ARG A 218 -9.79 10.69 -28.77
CA ARG A 218 -10.16 11.00 -30.16
C ARG A 218 -10.43 9.74 -30.97
N GLU A 219 -9.69 8.66 -30.72
CA GLU A 219 -9.92 7.39 -31.39
C GLU A 219 -11.15 6.66 -30.81
N GLN A 220 -11.29 6.63 -29.48
CA GLN A 220 -12.44 6.01 -28.84
C GLN A 220 -13.75 6.70 -29.20
N ALA A 221 -13.77 8.03 -29.38
CA ALA A 221 -14.93 8.74 -29.90
C ALA A 221 -15.38 8.24 -31.29
N VAL A 222 -14.43 7.91 -32.18
CA VAL A 222 -14.72 7.35 -33.52
C VAL A 222 -15.18 5.89 -33.42
N ILE A 223 -14.66 5.11 -32.48
CA ILE A 223 -15.12 3.74 -32.20
C ILE A 223 -16.56 3.77 -31.68
N ARG A 224 -16.85 4.66 -30.71
CA ARG A 224 -18.16 4.86 -30.09
C ARG A 224 -19.24 5.24 -31.10
N GLU A 225 -18.97 6.21 -31.98
CA GLU A 225 -19.87 6.62 -33.08
C GLU A 225 -20.08 5.48 -34.12
N ALA A 226 -19.10 4.58 -34.28
CA ALA A 226 -19.13 3.55 -35.33
C ALA A 226 -19.78 2.21 -34.92
N GLU A 227 -19.86 1.89 -33.62
CA GLU A 227 -20.42 0.62 -33.12
C GLU A 227 -21.70 0.74 -32.29
N PHE A 228 -21.97 1.92 -31.69
CA PHE A 228 -23.07 2.09 -30.74
C PHE A 228 -24.08 3.18 -31.14
N VAL A 229 -25.27 3.08 -30.57
CA VAL A 229 -26.39 4.00 -30.70
C VAL A 229 -26.68 4.62 -29.33
N GLU A 230 -26.66 5.95 -29.23
CA GLU A 230 -27.03 6.68 -28.02
C GLU A 230 -28.48 6.39 -27.60
N THR A 231 -28.72 6.27 -26.29
CA THR A 231 -30.06 6.10 -25.73
C THR A 231 -30.45 7.19 -24.74
N GLU A 232 -31.75 7.39 -24.59
CA GLU A 232 -32.39 8.18 -23.54
C GLU A 232 -33.26 7.24 -22.69
N LEU A 233 -33.03 7.25 -21.37
CA LEU A 233 -33.87 6.55 -20.39
C LEU A 233 -34.97 7.50 -19.91
N VAL A 234 -36.22 7.18 -20.21
CA VAL A 234 -37.40 7.92 -19.73
C VAL A 234 -38.05 7.15 -18.60
N LEU A 235 -38.36 7.83 -17.48
CA LEU A 235 -38.95 7.24 -16.27
C LEU A 235 -40.23 7.99 -15.87
N GLU A 236 -41.30 7.23 -15.66
CA GLU A 236 -42.61 7.71 -15.19
C GLU A 236 -43.01 6.91 -13.92
N PRO A 237 -42.54 7.32 -12.72
CA PRO A 237 -42.90 6.67 -11.46
C PRO A 237 -44.36 6.94 -11.07
N ASP A 238 -45.02 5.95 -10.45
CA ASP A 238 -46.42 6.05 -10.01
C ASP A 238 -46.61 6.96 -8.77
N GLY A 239 -45.53 7.33 -8.10
CA GLY A 239 -45.49 8.22 -6.95
C GLY A 239 -44.06 8.46 -6.44
N GLU A 240 -43.94 9.24 -5.36
CA GLU A 240 -42.63 9.62 -4.78
C GLU A 240 -42.23 8.77 -3.56
N ARG A 241 -43.16 8.01 -2.96
CA ARG A 241 -42.86 7.18 -1.77
C ARG A 241 -42.20 5.86 -2.15
N ALA A 242 -41.22 5.45 -1.34
CA ALA A 242 -40.64 4.12 -1.37
C ALA A 242 -40.26 3.67 0.04
N SER A 243 -40.60 2.44 0.41
CA SER A 243 -40.06 1.72 1.57
C SER A 243 -39.63 0.32 1.15
N PHE A 244 -38.97 -0.44 2.02
CA PHE A 244 -38.61 -1.81 1.69
C PHE A 244 -39.85 -2.71 1.48
N LEU A 245 -40.90 -2.50 2.28
CA LEU A 245 -42.17 -3.25 2.18
C LEU A 245 -43.07 -2.76 1.04
N GLU A 246 -43.12 -1.45 0.80
CA GLU A 246 -43.90 -0.81 -0.25
C GLU A 246 -42.95 -0.13 -1.27
N PRO A 247 -42.33 -0.92 -2.19
CA PRO A 247 -41.42 -0.38 -3.20
C PRO A 247 -42.15 0.53 -4.19
N MET A 248 -41.44 1.54 -4.69
CA MET A 248 -41.95 2.44 -5.71
C MET A 248 -42.06 1.71 -7.05
N THR A 249 -43.25 1.68 -7.64
CA THR A 249 -43.46 1.21 -9.02
C THR A 249 -43.41 2.36 -10.02
N GLY A 250 -43.14 2.02 -11.28
CA GLY A 250 -43.26 2.96 -12.39
C GLY A 250 -43.12 2.31 -13.75
N GLN A 251 -43.32 3.11 -14.80
CA GLN A 251 -42.99 2.76 -16.16
C GLN A 251 -41.63 3.35 -16.54
N ALA A 252 -40.85 2.61 -17.32
CA ALA A 252 -39.62 3.05 -17.94
C ALA A 252 -39.67 2.77 -19.45
N GLU A 253 -39.05 3.63 -20.25
CA GLU A 253 -38.86 3.39 -21.68
C GLU A 253 -37.47 3.85 -22.09
N VAL A 254 -36.68 2.95 -22.67
CA VAL A 254 -35.39 3.29 -23.29
C VAL A 254 -35.64 3.56 -24.77
N ARG A 255 -35.21 4.73 -25.26
CA ARG A 255 -35.34 5.13 -26.67
C ARG A 255 -33.97 5.44 -27.26
N THR A 256 -33.82 5.31 -28.58
CA THR A 256 -32.69 5.89 -29.32
C THR A 256 -32.84 7.41 -29.42
N ALA A 257 -31.77 8.12 -29.80
CA ALA A 257 -31.81 9.56 -30.08
C ALA A 257 -32.83 9.98 -31.18
N ASP A 258 -33.18 9.07 -32.11
CA ASP A 258 -34.25 9.27 -33.10
C ASP A 258 -35.67 9.02 -32.55
N GLY A 259 -35.79 8.58 -31.29
CA GLY A 259 -37.05 8.30 -30.60
C GLY A 259 -37.64 6.91 -30.86
N GLU A 260 -36.85 5.97 -31.40
CA GLU A 260 -37.29 4.57 -31.57
C GLU A 260 -37.11 3.77 -30.27
N PRO A 261 -38.11 3.00 -29.80
CA PRO A 261 -38.01 2.27 -28.53
C PRO A 261 -37.09 1.04 -28.63
N VAL A 262 -36.23 0.87 -27.63
CA VAL A 262 -35.27 -0.23 -27.54
C VAL A 262 -36.00 -1.52 -27.14
N ALA A 263 -36.21 -2.39 -28.13
CA ALA A 263 -37.13 -3.52 -28.03
C ALA A 263 -36.53 -4.80 -27.38
N GLY A 264 -36.22 -4.71 -26.09
CA GLY A 264 -36.15 -5.86 -25.18
C GLY A 264 -34.81 -6.60 -25.06
N ASN A 265 -34.65 -7.29 -23.93
CA ASN A 265 -33.55 -8.17 -23.50
C ASN A 265 -32.12 -7.61 -23.49
N GLY A 266 -31.78 -6.57 -24.25
CA GLY A 266 -30.40 -6.09 -24.45
C GLY A 266 -29.78 -5.30 -23.30
N GLY A 267 -30.09 -5.63 -22.04
CA GLY A 267 -29.61 -4.95 -20.83
C GLY A 267 -30.64 -4.85 -19.70
N GLN A 268 -30.24 -4.22 -18.61
CA GLN A 268 -30.98 -4.11 -17.34
C GLN A 268 -31.08 -2.67 -16.82
N LEU A 269 -32.10 -2.38 -16.00
CA LEU A 269 -32.14 -1.15 -15.18
C LEU A 269 -31.48 -1.41 -13.83
N VAL A 270 -30.69 -0.46 -13.32
CA VAL A 270 -29.99 -0.57 -12.03
C VAL A 270 -30.10 0.72 -11.20
N VAL A 271 -29.89 0.59 -9.88
CA VAL A 271 -29.72 1.70 -8.92
C VAL A 271 -28.57 1.34 -7.99
N ARG A 272 -27.54 2.20 -7.92
CA ARG A 272 -26.33 1.98 -7.08
C ARG A 272 -25.79 0.56 -7.24
N ASP A 273 -25.52 0.22 -8.50
CA ASP A 273 -25.13 -1.09 -9.04
C ASP A 273 -26.16 -2.24 -8.95
N ARG A 274 -27.10 -2.22 -8.00
CA ARG A 274 -28.11 -3.27 -7.83
C ARG A 274 -29.15 -3.27 -8.97
N PRO A 275 -29.49 -4.42 -9.57
CA PRO A 275 -30.51 -4.50 -10.61
C PRO A 275 -31.93 -4.27 -10.05
N LEU A 276 -32.76 -3.58 -10.82
CA LEU A 276 -34.18 -3.39 -10.50
C LEU A 276 -35.01 -4.59 -10.99
N GLU A 277 -36.01 -4.99 -10.20
CA GLU A 277 -37.06 -5.90 -10.65
C GLU A 277 -37.80 -5.23 -11.84
N THR A 278 -37.73 -5.84 -13.03
CA THR A 278 -38.29 -5.26 -14.25
C THR A 278 -39.10 -6.27 -15.08
N THR A 279 -40.19 -5.80 -15.70
CA THR A 279 -41.03 -6.58 -16.61
C THR A 279 -41.10 -5.91 -17.97
N PHE A 280 -40.56 -6.55 -19.01
CA PHE A 280 -40.56 -6.02 -20.37
C PHE A 280 -41.87 -6.31 -21.12
N HIS A 281 -42.46 -5.26 -21.68
CA HIS A 281 -43.65 -5.33 -22.53
C HIS A 281 -43.27 -5.24 -24.00
N GLY A 282 -43.92 -6.03 -24.86
CA GLY A 282 -43.59 -6.20 -26.29
C GLY A 282 -43.77 -4.98 -27.20
N ASN A 283 -43.94 -3.79 -26.63
CA ASN A 283 -43.96 -2.48 -27.27
C ASN A 283 -42.72 -1.61 -26.95
N GLY A 284 -41.80 -2.08 -26.08
CA GLY A 284 -40.58 -1.35 -25.70
C GLY A 284 -40.58 -0.77 -24.29
N SER A 285 -41.74 -0.68 -23.62
CA SER A 285 -41.82 -0.21 -22.23
C SER A 285 -41.50 -1.32 -21.23
N LEU A 286 -40.91 -0.92 -20.10
CA LEU A 286 -40.64 -1.73 -18.93
C LEU A 286 -41.55 -1.24 -17.79
N GLU A 287 -42.09 -2.15 -16.99
CA GLU A 287 -42.48 -1.79 -15.61
C GLU A 287 -41.26 -2.05 -14.72
N PHE A 288 -41.00 -1.16 -13.75
CA PHE A 288 -39.92 -1.31 -12.76
C PHE A 288 -40.46 -1.22 -11.33
N ALA A 289 -39.76 -1.84 -10.38
CA ALA A 289 -39.94 -1.62 -8.96
C ALA A 289 -38.59 -1.22 -8.31
N TYR A 290 -38.59 -0.14 -7.55
CA TYR A 290 -37.45 0.33 -6.75
C TYR A 290 -37.72 0.11 -5.26
N ARG A 291 -36.89 -0.72 -4.63
CA ARG A 291 -36.91 -1.06 -3.21
C ARG A 291 -35.66 -0.49 -2.53
N PRO A 292 -35.78 0.56 -1.70
CA PRO A 292 -34.64 1.12 -0.98
C PRO A 292 -34.24 0.21 0.20
N VAL A 293 -32.95 0.22 0.55
CA VAL A 293 -32.36 -0.69 1.56
C VAL A 293 -31.33 0.03 2.47
N LEU A 294 -30.35 0.71 1.87
CA LEU A 294 -29.23 1.38 2.58
C LEU A 294 -29.24 2.90 2.38
N GLU A 295 -30.13 3.37 1.50
CA GLU A 295 -30.37 4.76 1.18
C GLU A 295 -30.89 5.53 2.40
N ALA A 296 -30.35 6.73 2.63
CA ALA A 296 -30.72 7.57 3.76
C ALA A 296 -32.12 8.17 3.59
N LEU A 297 -32.84 8.39 4.69
CA LEU A 297 -34.18 9.00 4.67
C LEU A 297 -34.19 10.44 4.14
N SER A 298 -33.03 11.10 4.13
CA SER A 298 -32.78 12.41 3.52
C SER A 298 -32.58 12.39 1.99
N THR A 299 -32.63 11.22 1.34
CA THR A 299 -32.49 11.09 -0.11
C THR A 299 -33.73 11.64 -0.82
N GLU A 300 -33.59 12.77 -1.55
CA GLU A 300 -34.68 13.38 -2.33
C GLU A 300 -34.79 12.86 -3.78
N SER A 301 -33.73 12.24 -4.31
CA SER A 301 -33.73 11.68 -5.68
C SER A 301 -32.76 10.52 -5.83
N VAL A 302 -33.13 9.54 -6.67
CA VAL A 302 -32.34 8.34 -6.97
C VAL A 302 -32.02 8.31 -8.45
N ALA A 303 -30.75 8.07 -8.79
CA ALA A 303 -30.31 7.82 -10.16
C ALA A 303 -30.56 6.36 -10.53
N VAL A 304 -31.25 6.16 -11.66
CA VAL A 304 -31.49 4.86 -12.31
C VAL A 304 -30.72 4.85 -13.62
N GLU A 305 -30.07 3.73 -13.92
CA GLU A 305 -29.26 3.56 -15.14
C GLU A 305 -29.76 2.38 -15.96
N TYR A 306 -29.90 2.57 -17.27
CA TYR A 306 -29.94 1.48 -18.22
C TYR A 306 -28.51 1.05 -18.52
N ARG A 307 -28.15 -0.17 -18.13
CA ARG A 307 -26.87 -0.83 -18.46
C ARG A 307 -27.11 -1.89 -19.55
N PRO A 308 -26.66 -1.66 -20.80
CA PRO A 308 -26.78 -2.61 -21.90
C PRO A 308 -25.94 -3.88 -21.70
N ASP A 309 -26.31 -4.97 -22.36
CA ASP A 309 -25.46 -6.17 -22.43
C ASP A 309 -24.09 -5.86 -23.10
N PRO A 310 -23.00 -6.57 -22.76
CA PRO A 310 -21.67 -6.36 -23.35
C PRO A 310 -21.61 -6.44 -24.90
N GLY A 311 -22.48 -7.24 -25.53
CA GLY A 311 -22.61 -7.34 -27.00
C GLY A 311 -23.68 -6.45 -27.63
N SER A 312 -24.39 -5.62 -26.84
CA SER A 312 -25.48 -4.76 -27.29
C SER A 312 -25.00 -3.63 -28.20
N GLU A 313 -25.87 -3.12 -29.08
CA GLU A 313 -25.57 -1.93 -29.91
C GLU A 313 -26.02 -0.61 -29.29
N TYR A 314 -26.62 -0.64 -28.11
CA TYR A 314 -27.04 0.55 -27.41
C TYR A 314 -25.98 0.99 -26.39
N LEU A 315 -25.76 2.30 -26.26
CA LEU A 315 -25.08 2.87 -25.09
C LEU A 315 -26.02 2.88 -23.89
N GLY A 316 -25.44 2.88 -22.69
CA GLY A 316 -26.19 3.08 -21.46
C GLY A 316 -26.67 4.52 -21.31
N SER A 317 -27.66 4.72 -20.45
CA SER A 317 -28.23 6.04 -20.18
C SER A 317 -28.74 6.14 -18.75
N ARG A 318 -28.61 7.33 -18.15
CA ARG A 318 -28.94 7.63 -16.75
C ARG A 318 -30.09 8.63 -16.69
N ALA A 319 -31.06 8.39 -15.81
CA ALA A 319 -32.12 9.32 -15.45
C ALA A 319 -32.35 9.29 -13.94
N SER A 320 -33.02 10.30 -13.38
CA SER A 320 -33.27 10.37 -11.94
C SER A 320 -34.76 10.46 -11.63
N ILE A 321 -35.20 9.68 -10.65
CA ILE A 321 -36.55 9.73 -10.08
C ILE A 321 -36.55 10.51 -8.75
N PRO A 322 -37.55 11.36 -8.48
CA PRO A 322 -37.74 11.96 -7.15
C PRO A 322 -38.21 10.88 -6.19
N VAL A 323 -37.67 10.87 -4.97
CA VAL A 323 -38.04 9.89 -3.93
C VAL A 323 -38.25 10.56 -2.57
N SER A 324 -39.04 9.90 -1.73
CA SER A 324 -39.32 10.20 -0.34
C SER A 324 -39.28 8.86 0.38
N ILE A 325 -38.13 8.53 0.96
CA ILE A 325 -37.88 7.21 1.55
C ILE A 325 -38.54 7.12 2.94
N GLU A 326 -39.28 6.05 3.18
CA GLU A 326 -39.93 5.75 4.46
C GLU A 326 -39.28 4.51 5.08
N SER A 327 -38.82 4.61 6.33
CA SER A 327 -38.06 3.55 7.01
C SER A 327 -38.92 2.32 7.32
N THR A 328 -38.32 1.14 7.20
CA THR A 328 -38.92 -0.17 7.48
C THR A 328 -38.26 -0.80 8.71
N GLU A 329 -39.06 -1.27 9.66
CA GLU A 329 -38.56 -2.01 10.82
C GLU A 329 -38.07 -3.41 10.40
N VAL A 330 -36.86 -3.75 10.86
CA VAL A 330 -36.19 -5.06 10.68
C VAL A 330 -35.81 -5.66 12.03
N ARG A 331 -35.64 -6.97 12.09
CA ARG A 331 -35.26 -7.72 13.30
C ARG A 331 -34.23 -8.80 12.99
N ILE A 332 -33.43 -9.11 14.00
CA ILE A 332 -32.50 -10.23 14.00
C ILE A 332 -33.08 -11.32 14.90
N GLU A 333 -33.59 -12.39 14.30
CA GLU A 333 -34.23 -13.51 14.99
C GLU A 333 -33.37 -14.79 14.90
N ASN A 334 -33.78 -15.83 15.63
CA ASN A 334 -33.20 -17.17 15.68
C ASN A 334 -31.70 -17.32 16.03
N LEU A 335 -30.95 -16.23 16.29
CA LEU A 335 -29.50 -16.25 16.57
C LEU A 335 -28.99 -17.49 17.34
N GLU A 336 -28.23 -18.34 16.66
CA GLU A 336 -27.51 -19.50 17.18
C GLU A 336 -26.00 -19.21 17.25
N THR A 337 -25.35 -19.72 18.30
CA THR A 337 -23.91 -19.56 18.59
C THR A 337 -23.49 -20.63 19.60
N GLU A 338 -22.20 -20.98 19.66
CA GLU A 338 -21.64 -21.69 20.81
C GLU A 338 -21.94 -20.95 22.13
N SER A 339 -22.20 -21.71 23.20
CA SER A 339 -22.38 -21.13 24.55
C SER A 339 -21.06 -20.94 25.32
N SER A 340 -19.94 -21.47 24.81
CA SER A 340 -18.62 -21.28 25.40
C SER A 340 -17.49 -21.60 24.41
N ILE A 341 -16.53 -20.69 24.32
CA ILE A 341 -15.43 -20.61 23.35
C ILE A 341 -14.13 -20.23 24.07
N GLY A 342 -12.97 -20.59 23.55
CA GLY A 342 -11.64 -20.19 24.05
C GLY A 342 -10.89 -19.31 23.05
N TYR A 343 -9.64 -18.94 23.37
CA TYR A 343 -8.71 -18.31 22.41
C TYR A 343 -8.56 -19.17 21.15
N GLY A 344 -8.47 -18.55 19.96
CA GLY A 344 -8.25 -19.22 18.68
C GLY A 344 -9.41 -20.09 18.17
N GLU A 345 -10.30 -20.54 19.07
CA GLU A 345 -11.49 -21.28 18.71
C GLU A 345 -12.43 -20.43 17.84
N LEU A 346 -13.00 -21.09 16.82
CA LEU A 346 -13.90 -20.44 15.88
C LEU A 346 -15.33 -20.40 16.45
N VAL A 347 -15.84 -19.22 16.79
CA VAL A 347 -17.26 -19.02 17.12
C VAL A 347 -18.09 -19.02 15.85
N ARG A 348 -19.10 -19.89 15.78
CA ARG A 348 -20.12 -19.85 14.73
C ARG A 348 -21.20 -18.86 15.13
N VAL A 349 -21.62 -18.04 14.17
CA VAL A 349 -22.74 -17.10 14.34
C VAL A 349 -23.70 -17.33 13.18
N GLU A 350 -24.95 -17.69 13.47
CA GLU A 350 -25.99 -18.00 12.46
C GLU A 350 -27.32 -17.36 12.89
N GLY A 351 -28.05 -16.71 11.99
CA GLY A 351 -29.33 -16.09 12.33
C GLY A 351 -30.11 -15.54 11.13
N ASP A 352 -31.34 -15.14 11.38
CA ASP A 352 -32.27 -14.62 10.37
C ASP A 352 -32.41 -13.10 10.50
N PHE A 353 -32.45 -12.41 9.37
CA PHE A 353 -32.57 -10.96 9.26
C PHE A 353 -33.79 -10.63 8.37
N GLU A 354 -34.91 -10.32 9.01
CA GLU A 354 -36.22 -10.18 8.37
C GLU A 354 -36.94 -8.89 8.77
N THR A 355 -37.93 -8.52 7.95
CA THR A 355 -38.88 -7.43 8.23
C THR A 355 -40.13 -7.90 8.99
N ASP A 356 -40.93 -6.97 9.52
CA ASP A 356 -42.28 -7.21 10.09
C ASP A 356 -43.26 -8.01 9.20
N ALA A 357 -42.93 -8.19 7.91
CA ALA A 357 -43.76 -8.89 6.94
C ALA A 357 -43.27 -10.33 6.62
N GLU A 358 -42.30 -10.88 7.37
CA GLU A 358 -41.64 -12.16 7.05
C GLU A 358 -41.04 -12.14 5.62
N LEU A 359 -40.53 -10.97 5.19
CA LEU A 359 -39.76 -10.81 3.96
C LEU A 359 -38.26 -10.74 4.28
N PRO A 360 -37.42 -11.53 3.58
CA PRO A 360 -35.97 -11.48 3.69
C PRO A 360 -35.42 -10.15 3.17
N VAL A 361 -34.27 -9.74 3.68
CA VAL A 361 -33.45 -8.64 3.16
C VAL A 361 -32.10 -9.22 2.72
N ASP A 362 -31.59 -8.74 1.59
CA ASP A 362 -30.32 -9.17 1.00
C ASP A 362 -29.39 -7.96 0.81
N ASP A 363 -28.09 -8.19 0.55
CA ASP A 363 -27.07 -7.17 0.32
C ASP A 363 -26.93 -6.14 1.47
N VAL A 364 -27.08 -6.61 2.72
CA VAL A 364 -26.85 -5.80 3.93
C VAL A 364 -25.82 -6.47 4.85
N PRO A 365 -24.92 -5.70 5.49
CA PRO A 365 -24.00 -6.22 6.49
C PRO A 365 -24.63 -6.25 7.90
N VAL A 366 -24.21 -7.21 8.73
CA VAL A 366 -24.43 -7.22 10.18
C VAL A 366 -23.10 -7.40 10.91
N THR A 367 -22.82 -6.50 11.85
CA THR A 367 -21.61 -6.50 12.66
C THR A 367 -21.74 -7.52 13.78
N VAL A 368 -20.71 -8.34 13.99
CA VAL A 368 -20.59 -9.28 15.11
C VAL A 368 -19.62 -8.71 16.15
N THR A 369 -20.08 -8.60 17.39
CA THR A 369 -19.29 -8.10 18.52
C THR A 369 -19.34 -9.08 19.70
N LEU A 370 -18.27 -9.16 20.49
CA LEU A 370 -18.15 -10.01 21.67
C LEU A 370 -17.54 -9.23 22.84
N GLY A 371 -18.39 -8.83 23.79
CA GLY A 371 -18.02 -7.88 24.84
C GLY A 371 -17.94 -6.45 24.27
N GLU A 372 -16.74 -5.88 24.23
CA GLU A 372 -16.47 -4.54 23.68
C GLU A 372 -15.65 -4.60 22.36
N HIS A 373 -15.36 -5.81 21.86
CA HIS A 373 -14.59 -6.03 20.63
C HIS A 373 -15.51 -6.39 19.45
N GLU A 374 -15.25 -5.79 18.30
CA GLU A 374 -15.73 -6.28 17.01
C GLU A 374 -14.96 -7.56 16.62
N LEU A 375 -15.64 -8.50 15.96
CA LEU A 375 -15.06 -9.75 15.49
C LEU A 375 -15.06 -9.85 13.96
N ASP A 376 -16.17 -9.53 13.30
CA ASP A 376 -16.34 -9.65 11.85
C ASP A 376 -17.60 -8.89 11.36
N GLU A 377 -17.68 -8.60 10.05
CA GLU A 377 -18.88 -8.10 9.37
C GLU A 377 -19.45 -9.19 8.44
N LEU A 378 -20.64 -9.70 8.78
CA LEU A 378 -21.29 -10.76 8.01
C LEU A 378 -22.30 -10.18 7.03
N SER A 379 -22.21 -10.58 5.75
CA SER A 379 -23.26 -10.26 4.76
C SER A 379 -24.49 -11.14 4.95
N VAL A 380 -25.68 -10.56 4.81
CA VAL A 380 -26.97 -11.27 4.78
C VAL A 380 -27.28 -11.71 3.34
N GLU A 381 -27.52 -13.02 3.16
CA GLU A 381 -27.93 -13.64 1.89
C GLU A 381 -29.25 -14.41 2.05
N ASN A 382 -30.24 -14.12 1.19
CA ASN A 382 -31.58 -14.71 1.26
C ASN A 382 -32.24 -14.51 2.65
N GLY A 383 -32.01 -13.37 3.29
CA GLY A 383 -32.55 -13.05 4.63
C GLY A 383 -31.94 -13.79 5.81
N SER A 384 -30.83 -14.51 5.65
CA SER A 384 -30.07 -15.12 6.75
C SER A 384 -28.59 -14.76 6.64
N PHE A 385 -27.86 -14.80 7.76
CA PHE A 385 -26.40 -14.65 7.80
C PHE A 385 -25.79 -15.86 8.51
N SER A 386 -24.60 -16.28 8.07
CA SER A 386 -23.80 -17.28 8.77
C SER A 386 -22.31 -16.99 8.65
N GLY A 387 -21.64 -16.86 9.78
CA GLY A 387 -20.21 -16.59 9.90
C GLY A 387 -19.49 -17.60 10.81
N THR A 388 -18.17 -17.57 10.81
CA THR A 388 -17.33 -18.42 11.66
C THR A 388 -15.98 -17.72 11.87
N VAL A 389 -15.74 -17.19 13.07
CA VAL A 389 -14.69 -16.19 13.36
C VAL A 389 -13.83 -16.65 14.54
N PRO A 390 -12.49 -16.52 14.53
CA PRO A 390 -11.67 -16.81 15.70
C PRO A 390 -11.94 -15.83 16.85
N VAL A 391 -11.75 -16.27 18.10
CA VAL A 391 -11.75 -15.38 19.26
C VAL A 391 -10.33 -14.87 19.51
N PRO A 392 -10.06 -13.55 19.39
CA PRO A 392 -8.73 -12.99 19.64
C PRO A 392 -8.42 -12.94 21.15
N ALA A 393 -7.13 -12.80 21.49
CA ALA A 393 -6.65 -12.70 22.88
C ALA A 393 -7.31 -11.57 23.66
N THR A 394 -7.60 -10.44 22.99
CA THR A 394 -8.17 -9.22 23.57
C THR A 394 -9.54 -9.40 24.22
N VAL A 395 -10.33 -10.40 23.82
CA VAL A 395 -11.63 -10.70 24.44
C VAL A 395 -11.42 -11.35 25.81
N THR A 396 -11.43 -10.56 26.87
CA THR A 396 -11.38 -11.00 28.27
C THR A 396 -12.27 -12.20 28.65
N ASP A 397 -11.79 -13.05 29.57
CA ASP A 397 -12.44 -14.29 30.03
C ASP A 397 -13.81 -14.13 30.74
N GLY A 398 -14.58 -15.22 30.80
CA GLY A 398 -15.83 -15.34 31.54
C GLY A 398 -17.07 -15.01 30.69
N ASP A 399 -18.19 -14.72 31.35
CA ASP A 399 -19.44 -14.41 30.65
C ASP A 399 -19.33 -13.09 29.87
N ARG A 400 -19.42 -13.16 28.54
CA ARG A 400 -19.45 -12.01 27.63
C ARG A 400 -20.76 -11.99 26.84
N THR A 401 -21.12 -10.82 26.32
CA THR A 401 -22.27 -10.66 25.44
C THR A 401 -21.80 -10.74 24.00
N LEU A 402 -22.22 -11.77 23.27
CA LEU A 402 -22.18 -11.77 21.81
C LEU A 402 -23.39 -10.98 21.32
N ARG A 403 -23.13 -9.92 20.55
CA ARG A 403 -24.12 -8.99 20.01
C ARG A 403 -23.96 -8.96 18.49
N VAL A 404 -25.06 -9.22 17.79
CA VAL A 404 -25.14 -9.05 16.33
C VAL A 404 -26.07 -7.87 16.05
N GLY A 405 -25.69 -6.98 15.14
CA GLY A 405 -26.50 -5.82 14.82
C GLY A 405 -26.31 -5.27 13.40
N PHE A 406 -27.36 -4.66 12.88
CA PHE A 406 -27.31 -3.78 11.71
C PHE A 406 -27.18 -2.33 12.22
N PRO A 407 -26.01 -1.69 12.07
CA PRO A 407 -25.67 -0.49 12.84
C PRO A 407 -26.31 0.80 12.31
N PHE A 408 -26.86 0.81 11.09
CA PHE A 408 -27.21 2.05 10.42
C PHE A 408 -28.55 2.65 10.89
N GLU A 409 -28.48 3.87 11.44
CA GLU A 409 -29.65 4.71 11.71
C GLU A 409 -30.02 5.62 10.52
N GLU A 410 -31.24 6.16 10.55
CA GLU A 410 -31.82 7.08 9.54
C GLU A 410 -31.75 6.57 8.08
N ARG A 411 -31.84 5.25 7.87
CA ARG A 411 -31.92 4.60 6.54
C ARG A 411 -33.31 4.04 6.22
N ALA A 412 -33.44 3.54 4.99
CA ALA A 412 -34.62 2.82 4.48
C ALA A 412 -34.99 1.58 5.32
N LEU A 413 -34.01 0.97 5.99
CA LEU A 413 -34.19 0.01 7.07
C LEU A 413 -33.83 0.67 8.41
N SER A 414 -34.49 0.26 9.50
CA SER A 414 -34.10 0.66 10.85
C SER A 414 -32.83 -0.06 11.29
N SER A 415 -32.14 0.49 12.31
CA SER A 415 -31.19 -0.28 13.11
C SER A 415 -31.89 -1.49 13.75
N ALA A 416 -31.12 -2.56 13.98
CA ALA A 416 -31.59 -3.76 14.66
C ALA A 416 -30.44 -4.42 15.43
N GLU A 417 -30.72 -4.98 16.62
CA GLU A 417 -29.74 -5.70 17.44
C GLU A 417 -30.36 -6.94 18.09
N THR A 418 -29.53 -7.96 18.35
CA THR A 418 -29.91 -9.11 19.17
C THR A 418 -28.69 -9.69 19.89
N GLU A 419 -28.91 -10.31 21.05
CA GLU A 419 -27.84 -10.68 21.98
C GLU A 419 -27.92 -12.12 22.49
N ARG A 420 -26.73 -12.66 22.82
CA ARG A 420 -26.51 -13.95 23.49
C ARG A 420 -25.42 -13.80 24.54
N THR A 421 -25.54 -14.50 25.67
CA THR A 421 -24.43 -14.64 26.62
C THR A 421 -23.60 -15.85 26.23
N VAL A 422 -22.29 -15.67 26.10
CA VAL A 422 -21.31 -16.70 25.77
C VAL A 422 -20.22 -16.70 26.84
N THR A 423 -19.90 -17.86 27.42
CA THR A 423 -18.83 -17.95 28.43
C THR A 423 -17.49 -18.17 27.73
N VAL A 424 -16.72 -17.10 27.56
CA VAL A 424 -15.33 -17.16 27.09
C VAL A 424 -14.49 -17.86 28.16
N ARG A 425 -13.60 -18.76 27.74
CA ARG A 425 -12.72 -19.53 28.62
C ARG A 425 -11.34 -18.92 28.68
N GLU A 426 -10.83 -18.76 29.91
CA GLU A 426 -9.40 -18.73 30.16
C GLU A 426 -8.76 -19.97 29.52
N THR A 427 -7.71 -19.75 28.73
CA THR A 427 -7.02 -20.78 27.94
C THR A 427 -5.60 -20.92 28.48
N ASP A 428 -5.22 -22.13 28.93
CA ASP A 428 -3.92 -22.39 29.57
C ASP A 428 -2.73 -22.16 28.60
N THR A 429 -1.67 -21.49 29.07
CA THR A 429 -0.50 -21.09 28.27
C THR A 429 0.83 -21.58 28.85
N GLU A 430 1.81 -21.84 27.98
CA GLU A 430 3.19 -22.19 28.33
C GLU A 430 4.16 -21.21 27.64
N ILE A 431 5.15 -20.70 28.38
CA ILE A 431 6.32 -20.04 27.78
C ILE A 431 7.47 -21.04 27.75
N SER A 432 8.02 -21.26 26.56
CA SER A 432 9.38 -21.78 26.41
C SER A 432 10.38 -20.62 26.34
N LEU A 433 11.54 -20.79 26.98
CA LEU A 433 12.59 -19.78 27.02
C LEU A 433 13.96 -20.46 26.98
N GLU A 434 14.75 -20.18 25.96
CA GLU A 434 16.19 -20.40 25.93
C GLU A 434 16.93 -19.05 26.06
N ALA A 435 18.21 -19.11 26.44
CA ALA A 435 19.01 -17.91 26.66
C ALA A 435 20.51 -18.20 26.43
N GLU A 436 21.15 -17.44 25.53
CA GLU A 436 22.59 -17.56 25.23
C GLU A 436 23.35 -16.28 25.59
N ARG A 437 24.52 -16.44 26.24
CA ARG A 437 25.36 -15.31 26.67
C ARG A 437 26.21 -14.80 25.50
N THR A 438 25.70 -13.77 24.81
CA THR A 438 26.35 -13.13 23.65
C THR A 438 27.69 -12.48 24.00
N ASN A 439 27.81 -11.88 25.19
CA ASN A 439 29.05 -11.28 25.70
C ASN A 439 29.04 -11.21 27.24
N ASP A 440 30.09 -10.65 27.85
CA ASP A 440 30.21 -10.58 29.32
C ASP A 440 29.07 -9.78 30.00
N SER A 441 28.46 -8.83 29.28
CA SER A 441 27.42 -7.90 29.76
C SER A 441 26.01 -8.09 29.20
N SER A 442 25.82 -8.92 28.16
CA SER A 442 24.54 -9.10 27.45
C SER A 442 24.20 -10.58 27.21
N VAL A 443 22.89 -10.87 27.26
CA VAL A 443 22.28 -12.16 26.96
C VAL A 443 21.24 -11.99 25.86
N LEU A 444 21.28 -12.86 24.84
CA LEU A 444 20.18 -13.07 23.91
C LEU A 444 19.17 -14.03 24.54
N LEU A 445 17.89 -13.73 24.40
CA LEU A 445 16.76 -14.58 24.72
C LEU A 445 16.08 -14.99 23.43
N ASP A 446 15.75 -16.28 23.34
CA ASP A 446 14.98 -16.89 22.27
C ASP A 446 13.82 -17.62 22.97
N GLY A 447 12.57 -17.21 22.74
CA GLY A 447 11.42 -17.73 23.45
C GLY A 447 10.17 -17.86 22.59
N ARG A 448 9.13 -18.47 23.16
CA ARG A 448 7.83 -18.68 22.52
C ARG A 448 6.74 -18.82 23.56
N LEU A 449 5.67 -18.03 23.43
CA LEU A 449 4.41 -18.15 24.13
C LEU A 449 3.44 -18.96 23.26
N GLU A 450 2.92 -20.06 23.79
CA GLU A 450 1.92 -20.89 23.10
C GLU A 450 0.84 -21.38 24.08
N THR A 451 -0.32 -21.78 23.54
CA THR A 451 -1.34 -22.51 24.31
C THR A 451 -0.84 -23.89 24.70
N GLU A 452 -1.47 -24.56 25.69
CA GLU A 452 -1.25 -26.02 25.93
C GLU A 452 -1.50 -26.90 24.67
N GLY A 453 -2.14 -26.36 23.62
CA GLY A 453 -2.31 -27.01 22.32
C GLY A 453 -1.09 -26.99 21.41
N GLY A 454 -0.07 -26.15 21.69
CA GLY A 454 1.05 -25.86 20.80
C GLY A 454 0.71 -24.87 19.68
N GLU A 455 -0.33 -24.06 19.88
CA GLU A 455 -0.75 -22.98 18.97
C GLU A 455 -0.16 -21.66 19.47
N GLY A 456 0.50 -20.92 18.59
CA GLY A 456 1.17 -19.64 18.90
C GLY A 456 0.19 -18.58 19.38
N ILE A 457 0.71 -17.63 20.18
CA ILE A 457 -0.08 -16.52 20.69
C ILE A 457 0.60 -15.21 20.31
N GLU A 458 -0.01 -14.48 19.38
CA GLU A 458 0.52 -13.27 18.75
C GLU A 458 0.22 -11.98 19.53
N GLY A 459 1.06 -10.96 19.35
CA GLY A 459 0.84 -9.61 19.86
C GLY A 459 0.83 -9.47 21.39
N GLN A 460 1.41 -10.42 22.13
CA GLN A 460 1.40 -10.43 23.60
C GLN A 460 2.69 -9.85 24.19
N GLU A 461 2.53 -9.04 25.24
CA GLU A 461 3.67 -8.48 25.96
C GLU A 461 4.22 -9.46 27.01
N ILE A 462 5.48 -9.85 26.87
CA ILE A 462 6.20 -10.72 27.80
C ILE A 462 7.14 -9.88 28.67
N GLU A 463 6.90 -9.88 29.99
CA GLU A 463 7.73 -9.15 30.95
C GLU A 463 8.98 -9.96 31.34
N ILE A 464 10.15 -9.47 30.94
CA ILE A 464 11.45 -10.07 31.20
C ILE A 464 12.10 -9.42 32.43
N ARG A 465 12.41 -10.22 33.46
CA ARG A 465 13.10 -9.80 34.69
C ARG A 465 14.43 -10.53 34.88
N THR A 466 15.52 -9.80 35.14
CA THR A 466 16.80 -10.40 35.58
C THR A 466 17.09 -10.10 37.05
N ASP A 467 17.37 -11.15 37.83
CA ASP A 467 17.64 -11.13 39.27
C ASP A 467 16.59 -10.34 40.11
N GLY A 468 15.40 -10.10 39.54
CA GLY A 468 14.34 -9.24 40.10
C GLY A 468 14.65 -7.74 40.12
N LEU A 469 15.56 -7.25 39.26
CA LEU A 469 16.06 -5.86 39.28
C LEU A 469 15.91 -5.11 37.94
N SER A 470 16.25 -5.73 36.81
CA SER A 470 15.90 -5.20 35.49
C SER A 470 14.50 -5.66 35.09
N MET A 471 13.85 -4.87 34.23
CA MET A 471 12.55 -5.11 33.65
C MET A 471 12.62 -4.64 32.20
N GLN A 472 12.25 -5.51 31.27
CA GLN A 472 12.06 -5.22 29.84
C GLN A 472 10.75 -5.89 29.41
N THR A 473 10.16 -5.40 28.32
CA THR A 473 9.04 -6.05 27.64
C THR A 473 9.50 -6.44 26.24
N VAL A 474 9.01 -7.56 25.72
CA VAL A 474 9.13 -7.96 24.32
C VAL A 474 7.75 -8.39 23.80
N GLY A 475 7.45 -8.13 22.53
CA GLY A 475 6.24 -8.61 21.87
C GLY A 475 6.31 -10.11 21.53
N THR A 476 5.26 -10.65 20.91
CA THR A 476 5.27 -11.96 20.27
C THR A 476 4.80 -11.89 18.82
N ASP A 477 5.47 -12.62 17.94
CA ASP A 477 5.15 -12.71 16.50
C ASP A 477 3.88 -13.55 16.24
N GLU A 478 3.44 -13.60 14.97
CA GLU A 478 2.28 -14.40 14.51
C GLU A 478 2.36 -15.90 14.89
N ASP A 479 3.58 -16.44 14.97
CA ASP A 479 3.83 -17.83 15.36
C ASP A 479 3.93 -17.97 16.90
N GLY A 480 3.89 -16.88 17.67
CA GLY A 480 4.02 -16.80 19.13
C GLY A 480 5.47 -16.73 19.65
N ASN A 481 6.48 -16.57 18.78
CA ASN A 481 7.87 -16.47 19.19
C ASN A 481 8.21 -15.06 19.69
N PHE A 482 9.28 -14.93 20.49
CA PHE A 482 9.84 -13.64 20.88
C PHE A 482 11.36 -13.70 20.98
N THR A 483 12.03 -12.59 20.63
CA THR A 483 13.49 -12.45 20.74
C THR A 483 13.83 -11.21 21.57
N GLY A 484 14.87 -11.25 22.40
CA GLY A 484 15.24 -10.07 23.21
C GLY A 484 16.68 -10.04 23.66
N THR A 485 17.25 -8.84 23.86
CA THR A 485 18.62 -8.69 24.39
C THR A 485 18.62 -7.98 25.75
N VAL A 486 18.96 -8.74 26.80
CA VAL A 486 18.98 -8.25 28.18
C VAL A 486 20.39 -7.88 28.63
N SER A 487 20.53 -6.69 29.21
CA SER A 487 21.78 -6.23 29.82
C SER A 487 21.93 -6.75 31.26
N VAL A 488 22.74 -7.80 31.46
CA VAL A 488 23.04 -8.39 32.78
C VAL A 488 24.04 -7.55 33.60
N GLY A 489 24.93 -6.82 32.92
CA GLY A 489 25.93 -5.91 33.52
C GLY A 489 27.06 -6.58 34.32
N ASP A 490 28.13 -5.81 34.61
CA ASP A 490 29.37 -6.23 35.29
C ASP A 490 29.23 -6.58 36.80
N ALA A 491 28.17 -7.30 37.18
CA ALA A 491 28.01 -7.86 38.51
C ALA A 491 28.42 -9.35 38.50
N GLY A 492 29.59 -9.63 39.07
CA GLY A 492 30.13 -10.99 39.23
C GLY A 492 29.39 -11.78 40.31
N ALA A 493 28.24 -12.33 39.94
CA ALA A 493 27.56 -13.42 40.61
C ALA A 493 27.74 -14.68 39.75
N ASP A 494 28.19 -15.78 40.36
CA ASP A 494 28.49 -17.04 39.65
C ASP A 494 27.24 -17.70 39.00
N GLU A 495 26.04 -17.24 39.39
CA GLU A 495 24.71 -17.70 38.99
C GLU A 495 23.82 -16.47 38.69
N ARG A 496 23.06 -16.49 37.59
CA ARG A 496 22.09 -15.44 37.20
C ARG A 496 20.73 -16.06 36.89
N THR A 497 19.64 -15.38 37.26
CA THR A 497 18.27 -15.86 37.00
C THR A 497 17.51 -14.87 36.13
N ILE A 498 17.00 -15.37 34.99
CA ILE A 498 16.11 -14.65 34.09
C ILE A 498 14.73 -15.30 34.18
N VAL A 499 13.70 -14.47 34.37
CA VAL A 499 12.30 -14.88 34.41
C VAL A 499 11.57 -14.15 33.27
N ALA A 500 10.85 -14.88 32.44
CA ALA A 500 9.84 -14.34 31.54
C ALA A 500 8.46 -14.55 32.15
N THR A 501 7.62 -13.54 32.14
CA THR A 501 6.26 -13.59 32.71
C THR A 501 5.26 -13.01 31.72
N TYR A 502 4.25 -13.80 31.35
CA TYR A 502 3.05 -13.30 30.70
C TYR A 502 1.93 -13.25 31.75
N ASP A 503 1.26 -12.10 31.93
CA ASP A 503 0.35 -11.91 33.05
C ASP A 503 -1.13 -12.21 32.75
N GLY A 504 -1.49 -12.41 31.47
CA GLY A 504 -2.85 -12.74 31.03
C GLY A 504 -3.90 -11.65 31.26
N SER A 505 -3.55 -10.52 31.88
CA SER A 505 -4.51 -9.58 32.42
C SER A 505 -5.15 -8.74 31.31
N GLY A 506 -6.48 -8.79 31.22
CA GLY A 506 -7.21 -8.19 30.11
C GLY A 506 -7.39 -9.11 28.90
N THR A 507 -7.09 -10.41 29.02
CA THR A 507 -7.23 -11.39 27.91
C THR A 507 -8.11 -12.60 28.29
N ASN A 508 -8.27 -13.55 27.36
CA ASN A 508 -8.79 -14.90 27.61
C ASN A 508 -7.69 -15.96 27.79
N LEU A 509 -6.46 -15.53 28.12
CA LEU A 509 -5.28 -16.39 28.24
C LEU A 509 -4.81 -16.42 29.69
N ALA A 510 -4.43 -17.61 30.18
CA ALA A 510 -3.90 -17.76 31.52
C ALA A 510 -2.52 -17.07 31.65
N SER A 511 -2.24 -16.51 32.83
CA SER A 511 -0.89 -16.06 33.20
C SER A 511 0.09 -17.24 33.29
N THR A 512 1.33 -17.09 32.80
CA THR A 512 2.36 -18.14 32.85
C THR A 512 3.77 -17.55 33.03
N GLU A 513 4.70 -18.32 33.60
CA GLU A 513 6.09 -17.90 33.84
C GLU A 513 7.12 -18.97 33.48
N ALA A 514 8.19 -18.55 32.81
CA ALA A 514 9.37 -19.38 32.53
C ALA A 514 10.60 -18.83 33.26
N THR A 515 11.49 -19.71 33.73
CA THR A 515 12.71 -19.31 34.45
C THR A 515 13.92 -20.06 33.91
N VAL A 516 14.95 -19.32 33.50
CA VAL A 516 16.25 -19.84 33.08
C VAL A 516 17.33 -19.36 34.05
N THR A 517 18.24 -20.27 34.41
CA THR A 517 19.39 -19.99 35.29
C THR A 517 20.69 -20.23 34.53
N MET A 518 21.62 -19.27 34.60
CA MET A 518 22.94 -19.35 33.97
C MET A 518 24.05 -19.52 35.01
N ASP A 519 24.85 -20.59 34.89
CA ASP A 519 26.14 -20.77 35.59
C ASP A 519 27.30 -20.12 34.81
N GLU A 520 28.21 -19.41 35.49
CA GLU A 520 29.48 -18.93 34.88
C GLU A 520 30.51 -20.04 34.57
N GLY A 521 30.16 -21.32 34.72
CA GLY A 521 31.11 -22.46 34.75
C GLY A 521 30.83 -23.66 33.84
N ALA A 522 29.85 -23.59 32.95
CA ALA A 522 29.32 -24.75 32.23
C ALA A 522 30.15 -25.26 31.02
N GLU A 523 31.40 -25.72 31.23
CA GLU A 523 32.01 -26.65 30.27
C GLU A 523 31.10 -27.90 30.14
N ARG A 524 30.68 -28.24 28.91
CA ARG A 524 29.75 -29.36 28.62
C ARG A 524 30.18 -30.70 29.24
N SER A 525 29.70 -30.98 30.45
CA SER A 525 29.83 -32.28 31.10
C SER A 525 28.53 -33.08 30.94
N VAL A 526 28.55 -34.10 30.06
CA VAL A 526 27.37 -34.94 29.77
C VAL A 526 27.31 -36.13 30.73
N PRO A 527 26.33 -36.22 31.66
CA PRO A 527 26.13 -37.37 32.53
C PRO A 527 25.21 -38.37 31.82
N GLY A 528 25.76 -39.16 30.90
CA GLY A 528 24.94 -39.93 29.95
C GLY A 528 24.19 -41.14 30.53
N SER A 529 22.85 -41.15 30.41
CA SER A 529 22.04 -42.39 30.47
C SER A 529 20.76 -42.39 29.61
N ALA A 530 20.96 -42.21 28.29
CA ALA A 530 20.22 -42.83 27.18
C ALA A 530 18.67 -42.77 27.03
N ALA A 531 18.25 -42.21 25.89
CA ALA A 531 17.00 -42.41 25.14
C ALA A 531 15.69 -41.84 25.75
N ALA A 532 14.79 -41.18 24.99
CA ALA A 532 14.73 -40.88 23.55
C ALA A 532 14.32 -39.38 23.39
N TRP A 533 14.55 -38.67 22.27
CA TRP A 533 14.55 -39.10 20.87
C TRP A 533 15.78 -38.66 20.05
N ALA A 534 15.83 -39.12 18.81
CA ALA A 534 16.78 -38.71 17.78
C ALA A 534 16.11 -38.87 16.40
N LEU A 535 16.70 -38.25 15.37
CA LEU A 535 16.08 -37.82 14.10
C LEU A 535 15.26 -36.53 14.32
N SER A 536 15.52 -35.41 13.63
CA SER A 536 16.32 -35.23 12.41
C SER A 536 17.59 -34.38 12.62
N GLY A 537 18.73 -34.85 12.11
CA GLY A 537 19.99 -34.11 12.14
C GLY A 537 21.13 -34.92 11.51
N LEU A 538 21.32 -34.78 10.19
CA LEU A 538 22.31 -35.59 9.47
C LEU A 538 22.80 -34.95 8.16
N VAL A 539 24.02 -34.36 8.19
CA VAL A 539 24.99 -34.29 7.07
C VAL A 539 24.57 -33.37 5.88
N VAL A 540 25.38 -32.41 5.42
CA VAL A 540 26.80 -32.55 4.98
C VAL A 540 27.68 -31.36 5.41
N THR A 541 28.87 -31.65 5.97
CA THR A 541 29.99 -30.68 5.99
C THR A 541 30.75 -30.73 4.66
N ALA A 542 30.70 -29.66 3.85
CA ALA A 542 31.51 -29.55 2.63
C ALA A 542 31.85 -28.09 2.26
N ILE A 543 33.02 -27.91 1.61
CA ILE A 543 33.49 -26.66 0.99
C ILE A 543 33.74 -25.46 1.94
N GLY A 544 34.35 -25.73 3.10
CA GLY A 544 35.03 -24.70 3.90
C GLY A 544 36.47 -24.39 3.43
N LEU A 545 36.76 -24.43 2.12
CA LEU A 545 38.14 -24.27 1.62
C LEU A 545 38.22 -23.85 0.13
N GLY A 546 38.44 -22.54 -0.09
CA GLY A 546 38.48 -21.88 -1.40
C GLY A 546 37.12 -21.23 -1.73
N LEU A 547 37.02 -19.91 -2.01
CA LEU A 547 38.00 -19.06 -2.70
C LEU A 547 38.26 -17.69 -2.04
N ALA A 548 39.26 -17.61 -1.16
CA ALA A 548 39.94 -16.33 -0.89
C ALA A 548 40.97 -16.05 -2.01
N ARG A 549 40.56 -15.52 -3.17
CA ARG A 549 41.49 -15.17 -4.27
C ARG A 549 41.14 -13.93 -5.12
N ARG A 550 40.37 -12.99 -4.59
CA ARG A 550 40.24 -11.58 -5.00
C ARG A 550 39.40 -10.87 -3.92
N TYR A 551 39.74 -9.70 -3.39
CA TYR A 551 41.00 -8.94 -3.44
C TYR A 551 41.50 -8.67 -2.01
N ARG A 552 42.78 -8.91 -1.75
CA ARG A 552 43.53 -8.08 -0.79
C ARG A 552 44.84 -7.68 -1.44
N ASN A 553 44.94 -6.42 -1.85
CA ASN A 553 46.20 -5.82 -2.28
C ASN A 553 46.24 -4.31 -1.96
N ARG A 554 46.03 -4.00 -0.68
CA ARG A 554 47.13 -3.50 0.14
C ARG A 554 46.98 -3.99 1.59
N ASP A 555 48.05 -3.78 2.33
CA ASP A 555 48.35 -4.30 3.66
C ASP A 555 49.15 -3.19 4.37
N SER A 556 49.11 -3.17 5.71
CA SER A 556 49.93 -2.36 6.61
C SER A 556 49.70 -0.83 6.56
N GLY A 557 49.26 -0.15 7.61
CA GLY A 557 49.05 -0.53 9.02
C GLY A 557 49.78 0.43 9.97
N GLY A 558 49.19 0.79 11.12
CA GLY A 558 49.76 1.84 11.97
C GLY A 558 49.02 2.20 13.26
N GLU A 559 48.78 1.23 14.16
CA GLU A 559 48.37 1.56 15.54
C GLU A 559 49.41 2.44 16.26
N ARG A 560 48.94 3.55 16.86
CA ARG A 560 49.26 4.11 18.21
C ARG A 560 48.96 5.61 18.28
N ASP A 561 48.73 6.25 19.43
CA ASP A 561 48.31 5.86 20.79
C ASP A 561 48.42 7.13 21.66
N THR A 562 47.42 7.42 22.52
CA THR A 562 47.34 8.61 23.40
C THR A 562 47.28 9.98 22.67
N THR A 563 46.80 11.09 23.24
CA THR A 563 46.45 11.47 24.63
C THR A 563 45.22 12.39 24.66
N ALA A 564 44.44 12.35 25.75
CA ALA A 564 43.28 13.23 25.95
C ALA A 564 43.63 14.72 26.17
N ARG A 565 42.68 15.62 25.82
CA ARG A 565 42.66 17.03 26.27
C ARG A 565 41.26 17.68 26.24
N GLU A 566 40.56 17.57 27.37
CA GLU A 566 39.57 18.57 27.81
C GLU A 566 40.27 19.91 28.21
N PRO A 567 39.53 21.01 28.48
CA PRO A 567 38.29 21.46 27.83
C PRO A 567 38.24 22.99 27.60
N VAL A 568 37.35 23.46 26.70
CA VAL A 568 36.67 24.76 26.85
C VAL A 568 35.22 24.59 26.38
N ARG A 569 34.25 25.11 27.13
CA ARG A 569 32.86 25.25 26.68
C ARG A 569 32.66 26.63 26.05
N GLU A 570 32.15 26.66 24.84
CA GLU A 570 31.39 27.80 24.29
C GLU A 570 30.03 27.23 23.84
N SER A 571 28.95 27.99 24.01
CA SER A 571 27.59 27.42 23.94
C SER A 571 27.11 27.30 22.50
N ALA A 572 26.94 26.06 22.05
CA ALA A 572 26.21 25.72 20.83
C ALA A 572 24.71 26.10 20.93
N PRO A 573 23.99 26.13 19.80
CA PRO A 573 22.55 25.87 19.77
C PRO A 573 22.22 24.52 20.42
N VAL A 574 20.93 24.24 20.62
CA VAL A 574 20.49 22.89 21.00
C VAL A 574 20.26 22.12 19.71
N GLU A 575 21.25 21.34 19.30
CA GLU A 575 21.09 20.24 18.33
C GLU A 575 19.89 19.40 18.79
N ARG A 576 18.87 19.24 17.94
CA ARG A 576 17.77 18.31 18.24
C ARG A 576 18.21 16.90 17.92
N SER A 577 17.67 15.92 18.63
CA SER A 577 17.85 14.53 18.23
C SER A 577 17.02 14.23 16.97
N PRO A 578 17.47 13.34 16.05
CA PRO A 578 16.66 12.88 14.92
C PRO A 578 15.30 12.28 15.32
N LEU A 579 15.16 11.88 16.60
CA LEU A 579 13.90 11.45 17.20
C LEU A 579 12.92 12.62 17.39
N GLU A 580 13.39 13.80 17.83
CA GLU A 580 12.57 15.02 17.99
C GLU A 580 12.12 15.61 16.64
N GLU A 581 12.92 15.42 15.60
CA GLU A 581 12.63 15.88 14.24
C GLU A 581 11.57 15.01 13.56
N ARG A 582 11.79 13.68 13.49
CA ARG A 582 10.78 12.71 13.01
C ARG A 582 9.46 12.85 13.77
N ARG A 583 9.54 13.02 15.10
CA ARG A 583 8.39 13.31 15.96
C ARG A 583 7.59 14.51 15.44
N SER A 584 8.24 15.63 15.10
CA SER A 584 7.56 16.83 14.63
C SER A 584 6.89 16.66 13.25
N VAL A 585 7.46 15.85 12.36
CA VAL A 585 6.83 15.47 11.08
C VAL A 585 5.52 14.71 11.32
N VAL A 586 5.54 13.73 12.23
CA VAL A 586 4.34 12.95 12.58
C VAL A 586 3.30 13.81 13.32
N GLU A 587 3.72 14.71 14.22
CA GLU A 587 2.83 15.69 14.86
C GLU A 587 2.12 16.58 13.80
N SER A 588 2.84 17.01 12.74
CA SER A 588 2.30 17.79 11.62
C SER A 588 1.33 17.01 10.71
N LEU A 589 1.64 15.75 10.38
CA LEU A 589 0.76 14.88 9.58
C LEU A 589 -0.55 14.58 10.32
N LEU A 590 -0.49 14.38 11.64
CA LEU A 590 -1.66 14.12 12.49
C LEU A 590 -2.48 15.37 12.84
N GLU A 591 -1.93 16.58 12.68
CA GLU A 591 -2.68 17.84 12.68
C GLU A 591 -3.34 18.07 11.31
N SER A 592 -2.60 17.84 10.23
CA SER A 592 -3.11 17.93 8.84
C SER A 592 -4.26 16.97 8.54
N ALA A 593 -4.26 15.78 9.14
CA ALA A 593 -5.36 14.82 9.03
C ALA A 593 -6.64 15.29 9.74
N ASP A 594 -6.52 16.01 10.85
CA ASP A 594 -7.64 16.62 11.59
C ASP A 594 -8.29 17.73 10.76
N ASP A 595 -7.47 18.62 10.18
CA ASP A 595 -7.90 19.69 9.26
C ASP A 595 -8.65 19.14 8.03
N ARG A 596 -8.25 17.97 7.51
CA ARG A 596 -8.94 17.29 6.39
C ARG A 596 -10.28 16.68 6.81
N LEU A 597 -10.37 16.10 8.01
CA LEU A 597 -11.64 15.65 8.58
C LEU A 597 -12.61 16.81 8.82
N GLU A 598 -12.18 17.91 9.47
CA GLU A 598 -13.02 19.11 9.65
C GLU A 598 -13.46 19.72 8.29
N SER A 599 -12.63 19.58 7.25
CA SER A 599 -12.92 20.04 5.89
C SER A 599 -13.86 19.11 5.09
N GLY A 600 -14.16 17.91 5.60
CA GLY A 600 -15.01 16.91 4.92
C GLY A 600 -14.31 16.09 3.84
N ASP A 601 -13.00 15.84 3.99
CA ASP A 601 -12.14 15.10 3.07
C ASP A 601 -11.53 13.85 3.76
N PRO A 602 -12.35 12.82 4.07
CA PRO A 602 -11.93 11.63 4.83
C PRO A 602 -10.91 10.76 4.07
N ASP A 603 -10.94 10.79 2.73
CA ASP A 603 -10.00 10.03 1.89
C ASP A 603 -8.59 10.65 1.89
N ALA A 604 -8.45 11.98 2.02
CA ALA A 604 -7.15 12.61 2.29
C ALA A 604 -6.71 12.45 3.75
N ALA A 605 -7.64 12.54 4.72
CA ALA A 605 -7.32 12.32 6.12
C ALA A 605 -6.75 10.91 6.37
N THR A 606 -7.40 9.87 5.84
CA THR A 606 -6.95 8.48 5.97
C THR A 606 -5.55 8.26 5.36
N ARG A 607 -5.25 8.88 4.20
CA ARG A 607 -3.92 8.81 3.59
C ARG A 607 -2.84 9.51 4.43
N LEU A 608 -3.16 10.65 5.05
CA LEU A 608 -2.25 11.31 6.00
C LEU A 608 -2.04 10.49 7.29
N CYS A 609 -3.06 9.76 7.76
CA CYS A 609 -2.93 8.83 8.89
C CYS A 609 -2.02 7.65 8.54
N TYR A 610 -2.13 7.09 7.33
CA TYR A 610 -1.22 6.06 6.85
C TYR A 610 0.22 6.57 6.71
N ALA A 611 0.43 7.75 6.14
CA ALA A 611 1.76 8.37 6.05
C ALA A 611 2.38 8.57 7.44
N ALA A 612 1.64 9.16 8.38
CA ALA A 612 2.07 9.33 9.76
C ALA A 612 2.46 7.98 10.43
N THR A 613 1.63 6.95 10.26
CA THR A 613 1.88 5.60 10.76
C THR A 613 3.12 4.97 10.12
N ARG A 614 3.30 5.08 8.80
CA ARG A 614 4.49 4.56 8.11
C ARG A 614 5.76 5.22 8.63
N THR A 615 5.79 6.54 8.81
CA THR A 615 6.93 7.28 9.37
C THR A 615 7.24 6.90 10.84
N ILE A 616 6.26 6.44 11.61
CA ILE A 616 6.50 5.85 12.95
C ILE A 616 7.17 4.47 12.78
N CYS A 617 6.54 3.59 12.01
CA CYS A 617 6.91 2.18 11.85
C CYS A 617 8.25 1.96 11.11
N GLU A 618 8.66 2.88 10.22
CA GLU A 618 9.94 2.80 9.51
C GLU A 618 11.17 2.86 10.44
N SER A 619 11.02 3.43 11.64
CA SER A 619 12.07 3.50 12.67
C SER A 619 12.62 2.13 13.08
N SER A 620 11.80 1.08 12.98
CA SER A 620 12.12 -0.28 13.44
C SER A 620 12.78 -1.15 12.36
N LEU A 621 12.73 -0.71 11.09
CA LEU A 621 13.14 -1.50 9.92
C LEU A 621 14.65 -1.29 9.59
N GLU A 622 15.55 -1.44 10.57
CA GLU A 622 17.01 -1.21 10.48
C GLU A 622 17.78 -1.99 9.36
N THR A 623 17.12 -2.80 8.53
CA THR A 623 17.77 -3.62 7.48
C THR A 623 16.90 -3.83 6.23
N ALA A 624 16.12 -2.82 5.81
CA ALA A 624 15.42 -2.81 4.53
C ALA A 624 15.46 -1.43 3.86
N ARG A 625 15.49 -1.40 2.52
CA ARG A 625 15.24 -0.19 1.70
C ARG A 625 13.76 0.20 1.91
N PRO A 626 13.40 1.33 2.56
CA PRO A 626 12.02 1.55 2.99
C PRO A 626 11.06 1.94 1.85
N GLY A 627 11.50 2.84 0.96
CA GLY A 627 10.76 3.32 -0.23
C GLY A 627 10.88 2.40 -1.45
N THR A 628 10.72 1.08 -1.25
CA THR A 628 10.54 0.11 -2.33
C THR A 628 9.53 -0.99 -1.95
N LEU A 629 8.68 -0.71 -0.97
CA LEU A 629 7.71 -1.66 -0.41
C LEU A 629 6.31 -1.06 -0.54
N THR A 630 5.49 -1.69 -1.38
CA THR A 630 4.04 -1.39 -1.46
C THR A 630 3.41 -1.47 -0.08
N HIS A 631 2.28 -0.79 0.16
CA HIS A 631 1.67 -0.70 1.49
C HIS A 631 1.46 -2.08 2.17
N TRP A 632 1.06 -3.10 1.40
CA TRP A 632 0.96 -4.49 1.87
C TRP A 632 2.30 -5.21 2.05
N GLU A 633 3.35 -4.87 1.30
CA GLU A 633 4.71 -5.40 1.52
C GLU A 633 5.38 -4.76 2.73
N PHE A 634 5.15 -3.45 2.95
CA PHE A 634 5.58 -2.73 4.14
C PHE A 634 4.97 -3.36 5.39
N TYR A 635 3.64 -3.53 5.42
CA TYR A 635 2.94 -4.26 6.47
C TYR A 635 3.52 -5.67 6.66
N ARG A 636 3.64 -6.49 5.58
CA ARG A 636 4.19 -7.85 5.66
C ARG A 636 5.65 -7.90 6.12
N ARG A 637 6.41 -6.81 5.99
CA ARG A 637 7.83 -6.70 6.39
C ARG A 637 7.97 -6.22 7.83
N TYR A 638 7.17 -5.24 8.25
CA TYR A 638 7.10 -4.75 9.63
C TYR A 638 6.55 -5.82 10.59
N ARG A 639 5.58 -6.62 10.12
CA ARG A 639 5.06 -7.82 10.79
C ARG A 639 6.12 -8.90 11.10
N GLN A 640 7.31 -8.82 10.51
CA GLN A 640 8.45 -9.72 10.80
C GLN A 640 9.40 -9.16 11.88
N LEU A 641 9.02 -8.08 12.55
CA LEU A 641 9.82 -7.33 13.54
C LEU A 641 8.97 -6.87 14.75
N ASP A 642 8.09 -7.76 15.24
CA ASP A 642 7.33 -7.67 16.52
C ASP A 642 6.52 -6.38 16.80
N GLY A 643 6.37 -5.48 15.82
CA GLY A 643 5.58 -4.26 15.94
C GLY A 643 4.07 -4.48 15.90
N GLU A 644 3.30 -3.49 16.35
CA GLU A 644 1.83 -3.55 16.56
C GLU A 644 1.04 -3.78 15.24
N VAL A 645 0.93 -5.06 14.84
CA VAL A 645 0.46 -5.54 13.53
C VAL A 645 -0.94 -5.04 13.21
N ASP A 646 -1.90 -5.28 14.10
CA ASP A 646 -3.33 -4.97 13.91
C ASP A 646 -3.56 -3.48 13.62
N SER A 647 -2.92 -2.60 14.40
CA SER A 647 -3.02 -1.15 14.26
C SER A 647 -2.38 -0.64 12.95
N LEU A 648 -1.35 -1.32 12.44
CA LEU A 648 -0.81 -1.06 11.09
C LEU A 648 -1.71 -1.66 10.01
N GLU A 649 -2.35 -2.80 10.24
CA GLU A 649 -3.23 -3.45 9.27
C GLU A 649 -4.53 -2.66 9.07
N GLU A 650 -5.20 -2.24 10.15
CA GLU A 650 -6.39 -1.38 10.11
C GLU A 650 -6.12 -0.14 9.25
N ILE A 651 -4.97 0.49 9.46
CA ILE A 651 -4.54 1.69 8.72
C ILE A 651 -4.11 1.37 7.28
N THR A 652 -3.54 0.19 7.02
CA THR A 652 -3.17 -0.26 5.66
C THR A 652 -4.42 -0.62 4.83
N GLN A 653 -5.41 -1.29 5.42
CA GLN A 653 -6.70 -1.58 4.78
C GLN A 653 -7.53 -0.30 4.57
N ALA A 654 -7.51 0.63 5.54
CA ALA A 654 -8.15 1.94 5.39
C ALA A 654 -7.49 2.77 4.28
N TYR A 655 -6.15 2.75 4.20
CA TYR A 655 -5.40 3.36 3.10
C TYR A 655 -5.74 2.75 1.74
N GLU A 656 -5.76 1.42 1.62
CA GLU A 656 -6.10 0.74 0.36
C GLU A 656 -7.52 1.11 -0.09
N ARG A 657 -8.47 1.18 0.86
CA ARG A 657 -9.85 1.60 0.62
C ARG A 657 -9.93 3.06 0.14
N ALA A 658 -9.26 3.98 0.83
CA ALA A 658 -9.22 5.41 0.51
C ALA A 658 -8.50 5.74 -0.82
N THR A 659 -7.62 4.85 -1.28
CA THR A 659 -6.73 5.12 -2.43
C THR A 659 -7.13 4.36 -3.69
N TYR A 660 -7.50 3.08 -3.60
CA TYR A 660 -7.74 2.22 -4.77
C TYR A 660 -9.18 1.71 -4.91
N THR A 661 -10.09 2.03 -3.96
CA THR A 661 -11.51 1.65 -4.05
C THR A 661 -12.39 2.84 -4.45
N PRO A 662 -13.28 2.74 -5.45
CA PRO A 662 -14.20 3.82 -5.83
C PRO A 662 -15.32 4.09 -4.79
N ARG A 663 -15.23 3.51 -3.59
CA ARG A 663 -16.09 3.77 -2.43
C ARG A 663 -15.31 4.68 -1.48
N ARG A 664 -15.69 5.96 -1.42
CA ARG A 664 -15.13 6.92 -0.46
C ARG A 664 -15.25 6.41 0.98
N THR A 665 -14.20 6.64 1.75
CA THR A 665 -14.08 6.36 3.17
C THR A 665 -15.15 7.15 3.94
N SER A 666 -15.76 6.55 4.97
CA SER A 666 -16.68 7.31 5.82
C SER A 666 -15.90 8.25 6.74
N VAL A 667 -16.59 9.27 7.29
CA VAL A 667 -15.98 10.15 8.30
C VAL A 667 -15.61 9.34 9.55
N GLU A 668 -16.46 8.39 9.94
CA GLU A 668 -16.25 7.50 11.10
C GLU A 668 -15.06 6.55 10.90
N ASP A 669 -14.79 6.08 9.68
CA ASP A 669 -13.60 5.28 9.36
C ASP A 669 -12.31 6.11 9.38
N ALA A 670 -12.36 7.35 8.85
CA ALA A 670 -11.22 8.25 8.85
C ALA A 670 -10.90 8.80 10.26
N GLU A 671 -11.92 9.04 11.10
CA GLU A 671 -11.76 9.33 12.52
C GLU A 671 -11.11 8.15 13.26
N ARG A 672 -11.49 6.90 12.95
CA ARG A 672 -10.89 5.67 13.53
C ARG A 672 -9.42 5.53 13.12
N ALA A 673 -9.10 5.69 11.84
CA ALA A 673 -7.74 5.68 11.33
C ALA A 673 -6.87 6.77 11.99
N LEU A 674 -7.43 7.97 12.24
CA LEU A 674 -6.74 9.04 12.96
C LEU A 674 -6.54 8.74 14.45
N GLU A 675 -7.49 8.11 15.13
CA GLU A 675 -7.30 7.67 16.52
C GLU A 675 -6.24 6.57 16.63
N THR A 676 -6.24 5.57 15.73
CA THR A 676 -5.21 4.51 15.69
C THR A 676 -3.83 5.08 15.34
N ALA A 677 -3.70 6.00 14.38
CA ALA A 677 -2.42 6.65 14.07
C ALA A 677 -1.91 7.48 15.26
N ARG A 678 -2.81 8.22 15.93
CA ARG A 678 -2.51 8.94 17.18
C ARG A 678 -2.17 7.99 18.34
N ARG A 679 -2.62 6.74 18.34
CA ARG A 679 -2.31 5.71 19.35
C ARG A 679 -0.85 5.26 19.21
N LEU A 680 -0.48 4.80 18.01
CA LEU A 680 0.88 4.41 17.64
C LEU A 680 1.89 5.55 17.93
N TYR A 681 1.54 6.78 17.55
CA TYR A 681 2.40 7.94 17.79
C TYR A 681 2.67 8.19 19.28
N ARG A 682 1.66 8.06 20.14
CA ARG A 682 1.80 8.26 21.59
C ARG A 682 2.71 7.22 22.25
N ARG A 683 2.73 5.99 21.72
CA ARG A 683 3.59 4.87 22.18
C ARG A 683 5.07 5.13 21.86
N GLU A 684 5.38 5.44 20.60
CA GLU A 684 6.73 5.83 20.17
C GLU A 684 7.24 7.05 20.97
N VAL A 685 6.40 8.06 21.15
CA VAL A 685 6.68 9.25 21.98
C VAL A 685 6.93 8.93 23.47
N ALA A 686 6.40 7.83 24.00
CA ALA A 686 6.62 7.41 25.39
C ALA A 686 7.98 6.71 25.59
N GLY A 687 8.60 6.22 24.50
CA GLY A 687 9.76 5.33 24.57
C GLY A 687 9.41 3.89 24.96
N GLU A 688 8.13 3.52 24.83
CA GLU A 688 7.61 2.15 24.98
C GLU A 688 7.79 1.44 23.63
N GLY A 689 9.08 1.25 23.30
CA GLY A 689 9.56 1.05 21.94
C GLY A 689 8.97 -0.14 21.20
N ILE A 690 8.88 0.02 19.88
CA ILE A 690 8.72 -1.07 18.93
C ILE A 690 10.06 -1.83 18.89
N GLY A 691 10.09 -3.09 19.33
CA GLY A 691 11.33 -3.87 19.45
C GLY A 691 11.08 -5.36 19.38
#